data_AF-A0A833T1R2-F1
#
_entry.id   AF-A0A833T1R2-F1
#
_cell.length_a   1.000
_cell.length_b   1.000
_cell.length_c   1.000
_cell.angle_alpha   90.00
_cell.angle_beta   90.00
_cell.angle_gamma   90.00
#
_symmetry.space_group_name_H-M   'P 1'
#
loop_
_entity.id
_entity.type
_entity.pdbx_description
1 polymer ?
#
loop_
_entity_poly.entity_id
_entity_poly.type
_entity_poly.pdbx_seq_one_letter_code
_entity_poly.pdbx_strand_id
1 'polypeptide(L)'
;MLAQKLKSKTQSTGTIIRILPQQSNRNQHIAGPRDAIATRPDSFLEAYGPIGILLFLAAGVSVCWTVWLIVLNVRPKETANYLMDTRDFDDGHFWLIIDPEAEITTLNAVTLAALAASYVHVLLKMTALRNSNFRIVPDGPGWDIVTPSLVTRAPWLCKCLQQAAEFWIELTGYHGHYRKFWNVLFKGSDTIVEAIQLHHLLEAGLATSLAYGYTSLIASSCLSQAYFILFPVAHTAFSEVLVDTLFDMFFAVVCPIILVLHSYTTFDLDRALARLYLKVYFPGSFQRQARMQSDAVATTLFRFAFDSLRTLTWSDLAIRVTMNISFSYRLTRLVEVIRQRRKRQRTSSAKLAKLRTQRRVPCWVGALFVGASIFVLVYTNKCILESRKACAAYPQCVAFAYRWDRQDVCPCLALVDVDRAPKTYEEWTHPQDVTATVRDLALSGDLQVLQITNRQMKIWPAGISIDLFHGGGGYSGLVQRFSQARVLGKFGETNIVSMPSNAFSNMGSLTFMHLGYLQLLRQLPSFQGLYNLKSMSIALLYSLTSLPDLEPLAKLQRLELVALNSLGGLPKVASNHQLMHLVIWQAQLCCNGFLGNCDVSHPVCAGLPSSGCIAMADVESQVFFASQPALCDKNAPFIPNALPPLKAQIDVCGGVLYRQCRDPLFESEPVGICVNLYFQVIACNSIDLSAIYGRQQEILHGLGLPCDPKEEAWLGCV
;
A
#
# COMPACT_ATOMS: atom_id res chain seq x y z
N MET A 1 57.27 -37.97 44.51
CA MET A 1 57.97 -39.27 44.55
C MET A 1 56.90 -40.34 44.70
N LEU A 2 56.70 -41.35 43.86
CA LEU A 2 57.53 -42.02 42.87
C LEU A 2 56.61 -42.55 41.76
N ALA A 3 57.15 -42.51 40.54
CA ALA A 3 56.51 -42.91 39.30
C ALA A 3 56.75 -44.39 38.96
N GLN A 4 56.06 -44.85 37.91
CA GLN A 4 56.45 -45.91 36.96
C GLN A 4 56.35 -47.36 37.50
N LYS A 5 55.91 -48.38 36.74
CA LYS A 5 56.31 -48.80 35.37
C LYS A 5 55.27 -49.84 34.89
N LEU A 6 54.58 -49.64 33.78
CA LEU A 6 54.88 -50.23 32.45
C LEU A 6 55.56 -51.62 32.44
N LYS A 7 54.87 -52.61 31.85
CA LYS A 7 55.50 -53.65 31.01
C LYS A 7 54.71 -53.84 29.71
N SER A 8 55.43 -53.55 28.63
CA SER A 8 55.23 -53.77 27.18
C SER A 8 55.22 -55.26 26.82
N LYS A 9 55.09 -55.80 25.59
CA LYS A 9 54.97 -55.46 24.15
C LYS A 9 54.58 -56.82 23.49
N THR A 10 54.07 -57.02 22.27
CA THR A 10 54.58 -56.76 20.90
C THR A 10 53.50 -57.35 19.97
N GLN A 11 52.82 -56.61 19.09
CA GLN A 11 53.19 -56.23 17.71
C GLN A 11 53.50 -57.42 16.77
N SER A 12 52.59 -57.67 15.81
CA SER A 12 52.92 -58.17 14.47
C SER A 12 52.03 -57.44 13.44
N THR A 13 52.65 -57.00 12.37
CA THR A 13 52.16 -56.12 11.31
C THR A 13 52.04 -56.88 9.99
N GLY A 14 51.07 -56.49 9.15
CA GLY A 14 50.96 -56.83 7.73
C GLY A 14 49.89 -57.88 7.45
N THR A 15 48.78 -57.59 6.77
CA THR A 15 48.73 -57.45 5.30
C THR A 15 47.42 -56.77 4.88
N ILE A 16 47.50 -55.90 3.86
CA ILE A 16 46.39 -55.15 3.24
C ILE A 16 45.84 -55.96 2.05
N ILE A 17 44.52 -55.83 1.74
CA ILE A 17 43.91 -55.61 0.39
C ILE A 17 42.64 -56.47 0.06
N ARG A 18 41.53 -55.71 -0.14
CA ARG A 18 40.33 -55.79 -1.04
C ARG A 18 39.28 -56.92 -1.03
N ILE A 19 38.05 -56.45 -0.69
CA ILE A 19 36.72 -56.58 -1.32
C ILE A 19 36.56 -57.51 -2.54
N LEU A 20 35.56 -58.42 -2.48
CA LEU A 20 34.69 -58.82 -3.59
C LEU A 20 33.24 -59.10 -3.07
N PRO A 21 32.21 -58.96 -3.92
CA PRO A 21 30.80 -58.86 -3.54
C PRO A 21 30.13 -60.24 -3.46
N GLN A 22 29.18 -60.43 -2.53
CA GLN A 22 28.33 -61.63 -2.55
C GLN A 22 26.98 -61.32 -3.18
N GLN A 23 26.82 -61.90 -4.37
CA GLN A 23 25.69 -61.86 -5.27
C GLN A 23 24.48 -62.61 -4.70
N SER A 24 23.30 -62.12 -5.10
CA SER A 24 21.96 -62.69 -5.01
C SER A 24 21.92 -64.23 -5.04
N ASN A 25 21.27 -64.83 -4.04
CA ASN A 25 20.66 -66.15 -4.22
C ASN A 25 19.19 -66.13 -3.77
N ARG A 26 18.33 -66.39 -4.75
CA ARG A 26 16.88 -66.54 -4.66
C ARG A 26 16.62 -68.04 -4.50
N ASN A 27 16.10 -68.48 -3.35
CA ASN A 27 14.95 -69.38 -3.27
C ASN A 27 14.62 -69.84 -1.83
N GLN A 28 13.33 -69.73 -1.53
CA GLN A 28 12.49 -70.63 -0.73
C GLN A 28 12.78 -70.80 0.76
N HIS A 29 12.02 -70.04 1.58
CA HIS A 29 11.54 -70.54 2.86
C HIS A 29 10.07 -70.12 3.09
N ILE A 30 9.22 -71.14 2.93
CA ILE A 30 8.00 -71.49 3.68
C ILE A 30 7.33 -70.36 4.48
N ALA A 31 6.11 -70.05 4.09
CA ALA A 31 5.20 -69.11 4.74
C ALA A 31 4.79 -69.57 6.16
N GLY A 32 4.91 -68.65 7.12
CA GLY A 32 4.29 -68.71 8.44
C GLY A 32 3.56 -67.38 8.73
N PRO A 33 2.35 -67.39 9.31
CA PRO A 33 1.49 -66.20 9.35
C PRO A 33 1.79 -65.34 10.57
N ARG A 34 2.42 -64.17 10.35
CA ARG A 34 2.30 -62.89 11.11
C ARG A 34 3.55 -62.03 10.95
N ASP A 35 3.85 -61.66 9.71
CA ASP A 35 4.53 -60.39 9.47
C ASP A 35 3.57 -59.53 8.66
N ALA A 36 2.88 -58.63 9.36
CA ALA A 36 2.23 -57.52 8.70
C ALA A 36 3.34 -56.70 8.04
N ILE A 37 3.63 -57.01 6.77
CA ILE A 37 4.44 -56.18 5.88
C ILE A 37 3.86 -54.79 6.02
N ALA A 38 4.60 -53.90 6.68
CA ALA A 38 4.24 -52.51 6.85
C ALA A 38 4.22 -51.87 5.46
N THR A 39 3.06 -51.88 4.81
CA THR A 39 2.87 -51.25 3.51
C THR A 39 3.25 -49.78 3.63
N ARG A 40 4.20 -49.37 2.77
CA ARG A 40 4.44 -47.95 2.56
C ARG A 40 3.12 -47.38 2.04
N PRO A 41 2.70 -46.21 2.53
CA PRO A 41 1.45 -45.64 2.08
C PRO A 41 1.68 -45.05 0.71
N ASP A 42 0.93 -45.55 -0.25
CA ASP A 42 1.10 -45.17 -1.65
C ASP A 42 0.47 -43.80 -1.90
N SER A 43 -0.61 -43.45 -1.18
CA SER A 43 -1.35 -42.19 -1.39
C SER A 43 -1.12 -41.11 -0.31
N PHE A 44 -1.29 -39.84 -0.72
CA PHE A 44 -1.20 -38.66 0.16
C PHE A 44 -2.34 -38.61 1.20
N LEU A 45 -3.56 -38.97 0.77
CA LEU A 45 -4.75 -39.02 1.62
C LEU A 45 -4.60 -40.05 2.75
N GLU A 46 -4.03 -41.22 2.46
CA GLU A 46 -3.71 -42.20 3.49
C GLU A 46 -2.65 -41.68 4.48
N ALA A 47 -1.83 -40.70 4.04
CA ALA A 47 -0.73 -40.15 4.81
C ALA A 47 -1.06 -39.03 5.77
N TYR A 48 -1.89 -38.10 5.34
CA TYR A 48 -2.20 -36.91 6.10
C TYR A 48 -3.71 -36.72 6.32
N GLY A 49 -4.54 -37.63 5.80
CA GLY A 49 -5.99 -37.51 5.84
C GLY A 49 -6.50 -36.28 5.07
N PRO A 50 -7.80 -35.95 5.21
CA PRO A 50 -8.38 -34.76 4.57
C PRO A 50 -7.78 -33.45 5.12
N ILE A 51 -7.38 -33.42 6.39
CA ILE A 51 -6.69 -32.27 7.02
C ILE A 51 -5.37 -31.98 6.31
N GLY A 52 -4.69 -33.01 5.80
CA GLY A 52 -3.48 -32.86 5.00
C GLY A 52 -3.66 -32.04 3.74
N ILE A 53 -4.82 -32.14 3.09
CA ILE A 53 -5.14 -31.36 1.87
C ILE A 53 -5.25 -29.89 2.23
N LEU A 54 -5.98 -29.57 3.31
CA LEU A 54 -6.11 -28.20 3.82
C LEU A 54 -4.74 -27.59 4.15
N LEU A 55 -3.86 -28.33 4.84
CA LEU A 55 -2.52 -27.85 5.19
C LEU A 55 -1.62 -27.68 3.96
N PHE A 56 -1.74 -28.55 2.97
CA PHE A 56 -1.00 -28.44 1.71
C PHE A 56 -1.44 -27.21 0.92
N LEU A 57 -2.75 -26.99 0.79
CA LEU A 57 -3.30 -25.80 0.13
C LEU A 57 -2.91 -24.53 0.88
N ALA A 58 -3.03 -24.53 2.22
CA ALA A 58 -2.61 -23.41 3.06
C ALA A 58 -1.14 -23.06 2.81
N ALA A 59 -0.23 -24.04 2.91
CA ALA A 59 1.19 -23.81 2.67
C ALA A 59 1.48 -23.33 1.24
N GLY A 60 0.78 -23.85 0.22
CA GLY A 60 0.89 -23.40 -1.17
C GLY A 60 0.47 -21.93 -1.34
N VAL A 61 -0.69 -21.56 -0.81
CA VAL A 61 -1.17 -20.17 -0.81
C VAL A 61 -0.21 -19.25 -0.05
N SER A 62 0.36 -19.71 1.07
CA SER A 62 1.36 -18.94 1.82
C SER A 62 2.65 -18.70 1.03
N VAL A 63 3.12 -19.67 0.23
CA VAL A 63 4.26 -19.46 -0.68
C VAL A 63 3.92 -18.39 -1.72
N CYS A 64 2.78 -18.54 -2.41
CA CYS A 64 2.37 -17.56 -3.43
C CYS A 64 2.21 -16.16 -2.84
N TRP A 65 1.58 -16.05 -1.67
CA TRP A 65 1.36 -14.79 -0.98
C TRP A 65 2.66 -14.14 -0.48
N THR A 66 3.58 -14.91 0.10
CA THR A 66 4.87 -14.36 0.54
C THR A 66 5.73 -13.90 -0.62
N VAL A 67 5.75 -14.63 -1.73
CA VAL A 67 6.40 -14.16 -2.97
C VAL A 67 5.75 -12.86 -3.46
N TRP A 68 4.42 -12.77 -3.42
CA TRP A 68 3.72 -11.56 -3.80
C TRP A 68 4.04 -10.37 -2.87
N LEU A 69 4.15 -10.59 -1.56
CA LEU A 69 4.59 -9.56 -0.61
C LEU A 69 6.02 -9.06 -0.87
N ILE A 70 6.93 -9.94 -1.33
CA ILE A 70 8.28 -9.53 -1.76
C ILE A 70 8.16 -8.56 -2.94
N VAL A 71 7.41 -8.93 -3.98
CA VAL A 71 7.23 -8.08 -5.17
C VAL A 71 6.59 -6.74 -4.79
N LEU A 72 5.57 -6.76 -3.93
CA LEU A 72 4.88 -5.57 -3.45
C LEU A 72 5.82 -4.61 -2.70
N ASN A 73 6.73 -5.12 -1.87
CA ASN A 73 7.63 -4.26 -1.10
C ASN A 73 8.83 -3.78 -1.94
N VAL A 74 9.34 -4.60 -2.86
CA VAL A 74 10.48 -4.24 -3.72
C VAL A 74 10.05 -3.27 -4.82
N ARG A 75 8.87 -3.46 -5.41
CA ARG A 75 8.34 -2.61 -6.49
C ARG A 75 6.87 -2.24 -6.23
N PRO A 76 6.61 -1.36 -5.24
CA PRO A 76 5.25 -1.02 -4.84
C PRO A 76 4.46 -0.34 -5.96
N LYS A 77 5.11 0.55 -6.72
CA LYS A 77 4.51 1.26 -7.86
C LYS A 77 4.03 0.30 -8.96
N GLU A 78 4.91 -0.58 -9.41
CA GLU A 78 4.58 -1.57 -10.45
C GLU A 78 3.49 -2.53 -9.98
N THR A 79 3.55 -2.93 -8.71
CA THR A 79 2.56 -3.84 -8.11
C THR A 79 1.18 -3.19 -8.03
N ALA A 80 1.07 -1.94 -7.57
CA ALA A 80 -0.20 -1.23 -7.51
C ALA A 80 -0.80 -1.03 -8.91
N ASN A 81 0.04 -0.67 -9.90
CA ASN A 81 -0.40 -0.54 -11.29
C ASN A 81 -0.87 -1.87 -11.89
N TYR A 82 -0.18 -2.97 -11.58
CA TYR A 82 -0.57 -4.30 -12.05
C TYR A 82 -1.89 -4.75 -11.40
N LEU A 83 -1.99 -4.58 -10.07
CA LEU A 83 -3.17 -4.97 -9.31
C LEU A 83 -4.43 -4.23 -9.77
N MET A 84 -4.30 -2.94 -10.07
CA MET A 84 -5.43 -2.07 -10.43
C MET A 84 -5.60 -1.87 -11.94
N ASP A 85 -4.79 -2.51 -12.78
CA ASP A 85 -4.74 -2.30 -14.23
C ASP A 85 -4.67 -0.80 -14.60
N THR A 86 -3.67 -0.12 -14.03
CA THR A 86 -3.42 1.32 -14.25
C THR A 86 -2.04 1.61 -14.84
N ARG A 87 -1.40 0.61 -15.44
CA ARG A 87 -0.03 0.74 -15.99
C ARG A 87 0.06 1.76 -17.12
N ASP A 88 -0.97 1.82 -17.95
CA ASP A 88 -1.00 2.69 -19.14
C ASP A 88 -1.34 4.14 -18.79
N PHE A 89 -1.81 4.40 -17.57
CA PHE A 89 -2.30 5.71 -17.17
C PHE A 89 -1.22 6.54 -16.49
N ASP A 90 -1.24 7.85 -16.76
CA ASP A 90 -0.33 8.81 -16.16
C ASP A 90 1.14 8.34 -16.32
N ASP A 91 1.53 7.84 -17.50
CA ASP A 91 2.82 7.21 -17.83
C ASP A 91 3.34 6.22 -16.77
N GLY A 92 2.44 5.41 -16.21
CA GLY A 92 2.73 4.45 -15.14
C GLY A 92 2.91 5.08 -13.76
N HIS A 93 2.63 6.36 -13.58
CA HIS A 93 2.77 7.12 -12.33
C HIS A 93 1.42 7.46 -11.66
N PHE A 94 0.36 6.70 -11.96
CA PHE A 94 -0.98 6.92 -11.38
C PHE A 94 -0.95 7.00 -9.84
N TRP A 95 -0.33 6.01 -9.19
CA TRP A 95 -0.37 5.88 -7.72
C TRP A 95 0.67 6.69 -6.95
N LEU A 96 1.73 7.27 -7.55
CA LEU A 96 2.73 8.10 -6.85
C LEU A 96 3.14 7.61 -5.44
N ILE A 97 3.41 6.31 -5.29
CA ILE A 97 3.68 5.69 -3.99
C ILE A 97 5.08 6.11 -3.50
N ILE A 98 5.23 6.50 -2.23
CA ILE A 98 6.54 6.83 -1.61
C ILE A 98 7.40 5.57 -1.58
N ASP A 99 8.65 5.62 -2.05
CA ASP A 99 9.53 4.45 -2.01
C ASP A 99 10.03 4.20 -0.57
N PRO A 100 10.02 2.94 -0.11
CA PRO A 100 10.54 2.60 1.22
C PRO A 100 12.07 2.74 1.26
N GLU A 101 12.62 2.86 2.47
CA GLU A 101 14.06 2.90 2.67
C GLU A 101 14.71 1.60 2.18
N ALA A 102 15.85 1.71 1.47
CA ALA A 102 16.49 0.58 0.82
C ALA A 102 16.91 -0.51 1.82
N GLU A 103 17.33 -0.12 3.02
CA GLU A 103 17.74 -1.04 4.10
C GLU A 103 16.56 -1.88 4.59
N ILE A 104 15.44 -1.24 4.95
CA ILE A 104 14.21 -1.91 5.40
C ILE A 104 13.69 -2.84 4.30
N THR A 105 13.69 -2.37 3.05
CA THR A 105 13.20 -3.14 1.90
C THR A 105 14.03 -4.40 1.67
N THR A 106 15.36 -4.27 1.75
CA THR A 106 16.28 -5.40 1.55
C THR A 106 16.12 -6.42 2.67
N LEU A 107 16.11 -5.97 3.92
CA LEU A 107 15.93 -6.84 5.08
C LEU A 107 14.57 -7.56 5.05
N ASN A 108 13.50 -6.84 4.70
CA ASN A 108 12.16 -7.41 4.54
C ASN A 108 12.15 -8.48 3.44
N ALA A 109 12.72 -8.19 2.27
CA ALA A 109 12.78 -9.13 1.15
C ALA A 109 13.57 -10.40 1.51
N VAL A 110 14.73 -10.28 2.17
CA VAL A 110 15.52 -11.43 2.64
C VAL A 110 14.73 -12.26 3.64
N THR A 111 14.05 -11.61 4.59
CA THR A 111 13.28 -12.29 5.63
C THR A 111 12.08 -13.03 5.04
N LEU A 112 11.32 -12.38 4.14
CA LEU A 112 10.21 -13.00 3.42
C LEU A 112 10.68 -14.14 2.51
N ALA A 113 11.85 -14.04 1.88
CA ALA A 113 12.42 -15.12 1.08
C ALA A 113 12.77 -16.35 1.93
N ALA A 114 13.34 -16.13 3.13
CA ALA A 114 13.60 -17.20 4.08
C ALA A 114 12.31 -17.89 4.56
N LEU A 115 11.23 -17.11 4.77
CA LEU A 115 9.90 -17.62 5.11
C LEU A 115 9.26 -18.40 3.95
N ALA A 116 9.37 -17.92 2.71
CA ALA A 116 8.91 -18.65 1.55
C ALA A 116 9.62 -20.01 1.44
N ALA A 117 10.94 -20.03 1.66
CA ALA A 117 11.72 -21.27 1.70
C ALA A 117 11.27 -22.23 2.81
N SER A 118 10.89 -21.72 3.99
CA SER A 118 10.37 -22.57 5.07
C SER A 118 9.02 -23.20 4.72
N TYR A 119 8.11 -22.47 4.06
CA TYR A 119 6.85 -23.04 3.57
C TYR A 119 7.08 -24.08 2.46
N VAL A 120 8.00 -23.82 1.52
CA VAL A 120 8.41 -24.81 0.51
C VAL A 120 8.98 -26.07 1.16
N HIS A 121 9.79 -25.92 2.21
CA HIS A 121 10.30 -27.07 2.97
C HIS A 121 9.18 -27.89 3.63
N VAL A 122 8.13 -27.23 4.14
CA VAL A 122 6.95 -27.92 4.66
C VAL A 122 6.24 -28.70 3.53
N LEU A 123 6.04 -28.08 2.36
CA LEU A 123 5.44 -28.75 1.19
C LEU A 123 6.26 -29.97 0.76
N LEU A 124 7.59 -29.83 0.68
CA LEU A 124 8.50 -30.94 0.37
C LEU A 124 8.41 -32.06 1.40
N LYS A 125 8.30 -31.75 2.70
CA LYS A 125 8.04 -32.73 3.76
C LYS A 125 6.72 -33.47 3.58
N MET A 126 5.68 -32.78 3.13
CA MET A 126 4.37 -33.36 2.90
C MET A 126 4.33 -34.24 1.64
N THR A 127 5.13 -33.93 0.62
CA THR A 127 5.13 -34.63 -0.68
C THR A 127 6.34 -35.56 -0.87
N ALA A 128 7.49 -35.04 -1.30
CA ALA A 128 8.65 -35.79 -1.76
C ALA A 128 9.43 -36.46 -0.61
N LEU A 129 9.55 -35.77 0.54
CA LEU A 129 10.23 -36.27 1.73
C LEU A 129 9.30 -37.04 2.67
N ARG A 130 8.06 -37.33 2.24
CA ARG A 130 7.03 -38.05 3.01
C ARG A 130 7.52 -39.39 3.56
N ASN A 131 8.27 -40.12 2.73
CA ASN A 131 8.82 -41.44 3.05
C ASN A 131 10.27 -41.37 3.55
N SER A 132 10.87 -40.18 3.58
CA SER A 132 12.26 -40.02 4.00
C SER A 132 12.40 -40.14 5.52
N ASN A 133 13.44 -40.86 5.93
CA ASN A 133 13.77 -41.10 7.33
C ASN A 133 14.55 -39.95 7.98
N PHE A 134 14.53 -38.74 7.41
CA PHE A 134 15.09 -37.56 8.08
C PHE A 134 14.41 -37.32 9.44
N ARG A 135 15.10 -37.77 10.49
CA ARG A 135 14.90 -37.38 11.88
C ARG A 135 15.31 -35.92 11.99
N ILE A 136 14.35 -35.05 12.23
CA ILE A 136 14.62 -33.83 13.00
C ILE A 136 13.76 -34.00 14.25
N VAL A 137 14.06 -35.04 15.02
CA VAL A 137 13.94 -34.84 16.46
C VAL A 137 15.05 -33.84 16.75
N PRO A 138 14.85 -32.79 17.54
CA PRO A 138 15.98 -32.31 18.31
C PRO A 138 16.27 -33.46 19.27
N ASP A 139 16.97 -34.48 18.82
CA ASP A 139 18.00 -35.02 19.67
C ASP A 139 19.07 -33.92 19.60
N GLY A 140 19.68 -33.55 20.73
CA GLY A 140 20.81 -32.60 20.70
C GLY A 140 21.78 -32.95 19.56
N PRO A 141 22.53 -31.96 19.04
CA PRO A 141 23.21 -32.01 17.75
C PRO A 141 23.75 -33.41 17.45
N GLY A 142 23.24 -34.03 16.38
CA GLY A 142 23.72 -35.32 15.93
C GLY A 142 25.23 -35.23 15.71
N TRP A 143 25.97 -36.06 16.47
CA TRP A 143 27.43 -36.01 16.58
C TRP A 143 28.19 -36.29 15.28
N ASP A 144 27.49 -36.53 14.17
CA ASP A 144 28.09 -36.70 12.86
C ASP A 144 28.47 -35.35 12.20
N ILE A 145 27.94 -34.22 12.71
CA ILE A 145 28.13 -32.86 12.12
C ILE A 145 28.98 -31.95 13.02
N VAL A 146 29.20 -32.29 14.29
CA VAL A 146 30.10 -31.53 15.17
C VAL A 146 31.53 -31.98 14.89
N THR A 147 32.33 -31.12 14.26
CA THR A 147 33.74 -31.39 14.01
C THR A 147 34.45 -31.74 15.32
N PRO A 148 35.27 -32.81 15.37
CA PRO A 148 35.97 -33.23 16.60
C PRO A 148 36.90 -32.15 17.19
N SER A 149 37.18 -31.09 16.42
CA SER A 149 37.94 -29.90 16.84
C SER A 149 37.17 -28.94 17.76
N LEU A 150 35.83 -28.88 17.71
CA LEU A 150 35.01 -28.00 18.55
C LEU A 150 34.80 -28.58 19.95
N VAL A 151 34.67 -29.90 20.02
CA VAL A 151 34.46 -30.70 21.24
C VAL A 151 35.68 -30.64 22.17
N THR A 152 36.87 -30.60 21.57
CA THR A 152 38.16 -30.53 22.29
C THR A 152 38.52 -29.11 22.72
N ARG A 153 38.08 -28.06 21.99
CA ARG A 153 38.37 -26.65 22.31
C ARG A 153 37.47 -26.05 23.39
N ALA A 154 36.20 -26.46 23.46
CA ALA A 154 35.23 -25.83 24.37
C ALA A 154 34.15 -26.83 24.87
N PRO A 155 34.50 -27.77 25.76
CA PRO A 155 33.58 -28.79 26.28
C PRO A 155 32.41 -28.19 27.09
N TRP A 156 32.62 -27.03 27.73
CA TRP A 156 31.57 -26.30 28.44
C TRP A 156 30.49 -25.75 27.50
N LEU A 157 30.90 -25.26 26.32
CA LEU A 157 30.01 -24.69 25.31
C LEU A 157 29.14 -25.78 24.67
N CYS A 158 29.71 -26.97 24.43
CA CYS A 158 28.96 -28.16 24.02
C CYS A 158 27.94 -28.61 25.08
N LYS A 159 28.33 -28.61 26.37
CA LYS A 159 27.42 -28.94 27.49
C LYS A 159 26.27 -27.94 27.61
N CYS A 160 26.56 -26.64 27.51
CA CYS A 160 25.54 -25.59 27.51
C CYS A 160 24.60 -25.72 26.31
N LEU A 161 25.11 -25.99 25.11
CA LEU A 161 24.29 -26.23 23.92
C LEU A 161 23.40 -27.46 24.06
N GLN A 162 23.90 -28.53 24.67
CA GLN A 162 23.12 -29.74 24.93
C GLN A 162 22.01 -29.49 25.96
N GLN A 163 22.32 -28.83 27.07
CA GLN A 163 21.33 -28.46 28.08
C GLN A 163 20.27 -27.51 27.50
N ALA A 164 20.68 -26.55 26.68
CA ALA A 164 19.78 -25.65 25.97
C ALA A 164 18.88 -26.42 24.98
N ALA A 165 19.42 -27.39 24.24
CA ALA A 165 18.64 -28.23 23.33
C ALA A 165 17.62 -29.11 24.08
N GLU A 166 18.03 -29.78 25.16
CA GLU A 166 17.16 -30.58 26.04
C GLU A 166 16.03 -29.73 26.65
N PHE A 167 16.37 -28.55 27.17
CA PHE A 167 15.40 -27.60 27.67
C PHE A 167 14.45 -27.13 26.56
N TRP A 168 14.97 -26.84 25.36
CA TRP A 168 14.17 -26.44 24.20
C TRP A 168 13.18 -27.54 23.77
N ILE A 169 13.59 -28.81 23.81
CA ILE A 169 12.72 -29.96 23.54
C ILE A 169 11.65 -30.10 24.63
N GLU A 170 12.00 -29.88 25.89
CA GLU A 170 11.04 -29.98 27.01
C GLU A 170 10.03 -28.82 27.02
N LEU A 171 10.46 -27.65 26.55
CA LEU A 171 9.65 -26.44 26.41
C LEU A 171 8.70 -26.53 25.21
N THR A 172 9.22 -26.94 24.05
CA THR A 172 8.48 -26.92 22.78
C THR A 172 7.89 -28.27 22.39
N GLY A 173 8.36 -29.38 22.96
CA GLY A 173 7.97 -30.74 22.58
C GLY A 173 6.48 -31.03 22.77
N TYR A 174 5.90 -31.81 21.86
CA TYR A 174 4.46 -32.10 21.89
C TYR A 174 4.00 -32.81 23.18
N HIS A 175 4.92 -33.55 23.83
CA HIS A 175 4.74 -34.18 25.14
C HIS A 175 5.63 -33.55 26.23
N GLY A 176 6.12 -32.33 26.00
CA GLY A 176 6.99 -31.60 26.92
C GLY A 176 6.27 -31.23 28.23
N HIS A 177 7.01 -31.16 29.32
CA HIS A 177 6.45 -30.87 30.65
C HIS A 177 5.91 -29.43 30.75
N TYR A 178 6.58 -28.47 30.09
CA TYR A 178 6.25 -27.05 30.10
C TYR A 178 5.51 -26.56 28.84
N ARG A 179 5.10 -27.48 27.96
CA ARG A 179 4.45 -27.15 26.69
C ARG A 179 3.26 -26.21 26.82
N LYS A 180 2.32 -26.48 27.75
CA LYS A 180 1.11 -25.65 27.90
C LYS A 180 1.44 -24.22 28.32
N PHE A 181 2.44 -24.05 29.20
CA PHE A 181 2.91 -22.73 29.60
C PHE A 181 3.55 -21.99 28.42
N TRP A 182 4.39 -22.68 27.64
CA TRP A 182 5.00 -22.09 26.44
C TRP A 182 3.97 -21.71 25.38
N ASN A 183 2.96 -22.56 25.14
CA ASN A 183 1.90 -22.26 24.17
C ASN A 183 1.10 -21.02 24.58
N VAL A 184 0.78 -20.90 25.88
CA VAL A 184 0.11 -19.71 26.43
C VAL A 184 0.96 -18.46 26.27
N LEU A 185 2.25 -18.52 26.60
CA LEU A 185 3.16 -17.38 26.43
C LEU A 185 3.25 -16.94 24.97
N PHE A 186 3.45 -17.91 24.08
CA PHE A 186 3.54 -17.68 22.65
C PHE A 186 2.25 -17.11 22.07
N LYS A 187 1.09 -17.61 22.51
CA LYS A 187 -0.21 -17.06 22.12
C LYS A 187 -0.44 -15.66 22.69
N GLY A 188 0.01 -15.39 23.90
CA GLY A 188 -0.02 -14.04 24.48
C GLY A 188 0.78 -13.04 23.64
N SER A 189 1.99 -13.43 23.16
CA SER A 189 2.75 -12.59 22.24
C SER A 189 2.06 -12.39 20.89
N ASP A 190 1.46 -13.44 20.32
CA ASP A 190 0.68 -13.33 19.07
C ASP A 190 -0.45 -12.31 19.24
N THR A 191 -1.24 -12.43 20.30
CA THR A 191 -2.37 -11.52 20.59
C THR A 191 -1.92 -10.07 20.77
N ILE A 192 -0.76 -9.81 21.38
CA ILE A 192 -0.20 -8.45 21.49
C ILE A 192 0.13 -7.90 20.10
N VAL A 193 0.79 -8.70 19.26
CA VAL A 193 1.18 -8.29 17.89
C VAL A 193 -0.06 -8.08 17.02
N GLU A 194 -1.07 -8.95 17.13
CA GLU A 194 -2.38 -8.81 16.49
C GLU A 194 -3.12 -7.54 16.96
N ALA A 195 -3.08 -7.22 18.26
CA ALA A 195 -3.70 -6.01 18.80
C ALA A 195 -3.00 -4.72 18.32
N ILE A 196 -1.66 -4.72 18.24
CA ILE A 196 -0.89 -3.60 17.66
C ILE A 196 -1.25 -3.43 16.18
N GLN A 197 -1.33 -4.52 15.42
CA GLN A 197 -1.74 -4.47 14.01
C GLN A 197 -3.19 -3.94 13.86
N LEU A 198 -4.12 -4.37 14.72
CA LEU A 198 -5.47 -3.81 14.76
C LEU A 198 -5.45 -2.31 15.01
N HIS A 199 -4.65 -1.85 15.96
CA HIS A 199 -4.52 -0.41 16.24
C HIS A 199 -4.00 0.35 15.01
N HIS A 200 -3.00 -0.16 14.29
CA HIS A 200 -2.54 0.43 13.04
C HIS A 200 -3.63 0.47 11.96
N LEU A 201 -4.45 -0.58 11.83
CA LEU A 201 -5.58 -0.59 10.89
C LEU A 201 -6.66 0.43 11.27
N LEU A 202 -6.88 0.65 12.56
CA LEU A 202 -7.80 1.67 13.08
C LEU A 202 -7.28 3.08 12.82
N GLU A 203 -6.00 3.33 13.06
CA GLU A 203 -5.32 4.61 12.75
C GLU A 203 -5.30 4.91 11.25
N ALA A 204 -5.26 3.89 10.40
CA ALA A 204 -5.31 4.05 8.94
C ALA A 204 -6.73 4.36 8.40
N GLY A 205 -7.77 4.33 9.24
CA GLY A 205 -9.15 4.63 8.83
C GLY A 205 -9.78 3.58 7.91
N LEU A 206 -9.45 2.29 8.10
CA LEU A 206 -9.96 1.20 7.28
C LEU A 206 -11.50 1.09 7.30
N ALA A 207 -12.11 0.43 6.31
CA ALA A 207 -13.54 0.16 6.30
C ALA A 207 -13.99 -0.55 7.59
N THR A 208 -15.09 -0.07 8.19
CA THR A 208 -15.58 -0.57 9.48
C THR A 208 -15.88 -2.08 9.48
N SER A 209 -16.37 -2.62 8.35
CA SER A 209 -16.62 -4.06 8.18
C SER A 209 -15.34 -4.90 8.34
N LEU A 210 -14.23 -4.45 7.75
CA LEU A 210 -12.93 -5.10 7.85
C LEU A 210 -12.35 -4.97 9.26
N ALA A 211 -12.50 -3.80 9.90
CA ALA A 211 -12.05 -3.57 11.27
C ALA A 211 -12.79 -4.48 12.27
N TYR A 212 -14.12 -4.62 12.16
CA TYR A 212 -14.90 -5.55 12.97
C TYR A 212 -14.57 -7.01 12.65
N GLY A 213 -14.34 -7.36 11.39
CA GLY A 213 -13.89 -8.69 10.99
C GLY A 213 -12.57 -9.08 11.65
N TYR A 214 -11.55 -8.21 11.58
CA TYR A 214 -10.26 -8.43 12.22
C TYR A 214 -10.36 -8.53 13.75
N THR A 215 -11.15 -7.64 14.36
CA THR A 215 -11.45 -7.64 15.81
C THR A 215 -12.13 -8.96 16.23
N SER A 216 -13.08 -9.44 15.44
CA SER A 216 -13.80 -10.70 15.70
C SER A 216 -12.87 -11.92 15.61
N LEU A 217 -11.89 -11.89 14.71
CA LEU A 217 -10.86 -12.93 14.61
C LEU A 217 -9.97 -12.96 15.86
N ILE A 218 -9.51 -11.80 16.35
CA ILE A 218 -8.72 -11.71 17.60
C ILE A 218 -9.56 -12.23 18.77
N ALA A 219 -10.78 -11.74 18.91
CA ALA A 219 -11.70 -12.13 19.97
C ALA A 219 -11.95 -13.65 19.97
N SER A 220 -12.15 -14.24 18.80
CA SER A 220 -12.31 -15.69 18.62
C SER A 220 -11.05 -16.48 18.96
N SER A 221 -9.87 -15.94 18.61
CA SER A 221 -8.58 -16.55 18.94
C SER A 221 -8.35 -16.58 20.45
N CYS A 222 -8.65 -15.48 21.15
CA CYS A 222 -8.58 -15.41 22.61
C CYS A 222 -9.58 -16.37 23.28
N LEU A 223 -10.82 -16.44 22.80
CA LEU A 223 -11.84 -17.36 23.33
C LEU A 223 -11.46 -18.83 23.13
N SER A 224 -10.90 -19.17 21.97
CA SER A 224 -10.35 -20.49 21.70
C SER A 224 -9.26 -20.85 22.72
N GLN A 225 -8.34 -19.93 23.00
CA GLN A 225 -7.29 -20.16 23.99
C GLN A 225 -7.85 -20.29 25.42
N ALA A 226 -8.81 -19.45 25.81
CA ALA A 226 -9.50 -19.56 27.09
C ALA A 226 -10.18 -20.92 27.25
N TYR A 227 -10.84 -21.40 26.19
CA TYR A 227 -11.51 -22.70 26.17
C TYR A 227 -10.53 -23.86 26.37
N PHE A 228 -9.35 -23.84 25.74
CA PHE A 228 -8.31 -24.86 25.95
C PHE A 228 -7.70 -24.84 27.37
N ILE A 229 -7.65 -23.67 28.02
CA ILE A 229 -7.17 -23.54 29.40
C ILE A 229 -8.22 -24.05 30.40
N LEU A 230 -9.49 -23.68 30.22
CA LEU A 230 -10.59 -24.00 31.14
C LEU A 230 -11.04 -25.45 31.03
N PHE A 231 -10.98 -26.06 29.84
CA PHE A 231 -11.42 -27.43 29.57
C PHE A 231 -10.27 -28.34 29.08
N PRO A 232 -9.23 -28.59 29.91
CA PRO A 232 -8.02 -29.28 29.47
C PRO A 232 -8.20 -30.78 29.19
N VAL A 233 -9.30 -31.39 29.61
CA VAL A 233 -9.58 -32.84 29.48
C VAL A 233 -10.33 -33.18 28.19
N ALA A 234 -11.08 -32.22 27.63
CA ALA A 234 -11.94 -32.44 26.47
C ALA A 234 -11.15 -32.53 25.14
N HIS A 235 -9.89 -32.08 25.12
CA HIS A 235 -9.16 -31.85 23.86
C HIS A 235 -7.81 -32.52 23.81
N THR A 236 -7.44 -32.92 22.59
CA THR A 236 -6.09 -33.40 22.32
C THR A 236 -5.16 -32.22 22.13
N ALA A 237 -3.89 -32.44 22.44
CA ALA A 237 -2.85 -31.47 22.15
C ALA A 237 -2.66 -31.22 20.62
N PHE A 238 -3.38 -31.94 19.76
CA PHE A 238 -3.34 -31.81 18.30
C PHE A 238 -4.34 -30.75 17.86
N SER A 239 -5.56 -30.81 18.40
CA SER A 239 -6.63 -29.85 18.09
C SER A 239 -6.26 -28.44 18.55
N GLU A 240 -5.57 -28.29 19.69
CA GLU A 240 -5.04 -27.00 20.15
C GLU A 240 -4.09 -26.38 19.10
N VAL A 241 -3.04 -27.11 18.71
CA VAL A 241 -2.05 -26.63 17.73
C VAL A 241 -2.69 -26.37 16.37
N LEU A 242 -3.65 -27.21 15.95
CA LEU A 242 -4.35 -27.05 14.68
C LEU A 242 -5.15 -25.73 14.66
N VAL A 243 -5.92 -25.45 15.70
CA VAL A 243 -6.73 -24.23 15.79
C VAL A 243 -5.84 -22.98 15.85
N ASP A 244 -4.77 -23.03 16.64
CA ASP A 244 -3.77 -21.95 16.70
C ASP A 244 -3.14 -21.69 15.32
N THR A 245 -2.76 -22.75 14.60
CA THR A 245 -2.21 -22.64 13.24
C THR A 245 -3.19 -22.00 12.26
N LEU A 246 -4.49 -22.28 12.39
CA LEU A 246 -5.52 -21.69 11.53
C LEU A 246 -5.63 -20.18 11.77
N PHE A 247 -5.67 -19.72 13.03
CA PHE A 247 -5.71 -18.29 13.33
C PHE A 247 -4.47 -17.55 12.81
N ASP A 248 -3.27 -18.10 13.01
CA ASP A 248 -2.05 -17.46 12.50
C ASP A 248 -2.06 -17.37 10.97
N MET A 249 -2.59 -18.38 10.29
CA MET A 249 -2.79 -18.36 8.83
C MET A 249 -3.76 -17.24 8.43
N PHE A 250 -4.86 -17.06 9.18
CA PHE A 250 -5.81 -15.99 8.91
C PHE A 250 -5.15 -14.62 9.02
N PHE A 251 -4.35 -14.37 10.05
CA PHE A 251 -3.69 -13.08 10.24
C PHE A 251 -2.53 -12.83 9.26
N ALA A 252 -1.66 -13.83 9.06
CA ALA A 252 -0.47 -13.67 8.23
C ALA A 252 -0.77 -13.66 6.72
N VAL A 253 -1.83 -14.35 6.27
CA VAL A 253 -2.10 -14.61 4.85
C VAL A 253 -3.49 -14.15 4.43
N VAL A 254 -4.55 -14.65 5.09
CA VAL A 254 -5.92 -14.47 4.59
C VAL A 254 -6.40 -13.02 4.73
N CYS A 255 -6.20 -12.38 5.89
CA CYS A 255 -6.64 -11.00 6.12
C CYS A 255 -5.99 -10.03 5.12
N PRO A 256 -4.65 -10.06 4.90
CA PRO A 256 -4.03 -9.25 3.86
C PRO A 256 -4.58 -9.48 2.45
N ILE A 257 -4.89 -10.73 2.06
CA ILE A 257 -5.52 -11.04 0.77
C ILE A 257 -6.93 -10.43 0.68
N ILE A 258 -7.72 -10.54 1.75
CA ILE A 258 -9.07 -9.95 1.82
C ILE A 258 -8.99 -8.42 1.67
N LEU A 259 -7.99 -7.75 2.28
CA LEU A 259 -7.79 -6.31 2.13
C LEU A 259 -7.54 -5.93 0.66
N VAL A 260 -6.68 -6.69 -0.04
CA VAL A 260 -6.40 -6.48 -1.47
C VAL A 260 -7.66 -6.67 -2.31
N LEU A 261 -8.40 -7.77 -2.06
CA LEU A 261 -9.61 -8.09 -2.81
C LEU A 261 -10.69 -7.03 -2.61
N HIS A 262 -10.92 -6.61 -1.35
CA HIS A 262 -11.88 -5.55 -1.03
C HIS A 262 -11.51 -4.24 -1.73
N SER A 263 -10.22 -3.90 -1.76
CA SER A 263 -9.78 -2.68 -2.42
C SER A 263 -9.94 -2.76 -3.94
N TYR A 264 -9.67 -3.92 -4.55
CA TYR A 264 -9.88 -4.16 -5.98
C TYR A 264 -11.36 -4.04 -6.37
N THR A 265 -12.27 -4.56 -5.56
CA THR A 265 -13.71 -4.48 -5.83
C THR A 265 -14.30 -3.09 -5.58
N THR A 266 -13.65 -2.27 -4.76
CA THR A 266 -14.13 -0.93 -4.40
C THR A 266 -13.54 0.15 -5.33
N PHE A 267 -12.41 -0.13 -5.99
CA PHE A 267 -11.77 0.83 -6.89
C PHE A 267 -12.56 1.01 -8.19
N ASP A 268 -13.20 2.17 -8.32
CA ASP A 268 -13.99 2.56 -9.47
C ASP A 268 -13.18 3.46 -10.42
N LEU A 269 -12.82 2.91 -11.58
CA LEU A 269 -12.20 3.63 -12.69
C LEU A 269 -12.62 2.95 -14.00
N ASP A 270 -13.30 3.70 -14.88
CA ASP A 270 -13.56 3.26 -16.25
C ASP A 270 -12.27 3.31 -17.07
N ARG A 271 -11.60 2.15 -17.14
CA ARG A 271 -10.33 1.99 -17.84
C ARG A 271 -10.48 2.10 -19.35
N ALA A 272 -11.63 1.70 -19.89
CA ALA A 272 -11.88 1.79 -21.33
C ALA A 272 -12.04 3.26 -21.73
N LEU A 273 -12.82 4.02 -20.96
CA LEU A 273 -12.96 5.47 -21.12
C LEU A 273 -11.62 6.20 -20.96
N ALA A 274 -10.84 5.87 -19.93
CA ALA A 274 -9.53 6.48 -19.72
C ALA A 274 -8.56 6.22 -20.90
N ARG A 275 -8.56 5.00 -21.46
CA ARG A 275 -7.75 4.68 -22.66
C ARG A 275 -8.25 5.41 -23.91
N LEU A 276 -9.57 5.64 -24.03
CA LEU A 276 -10.13 6.48 -25.09
C LEU A 276 -9.63 7.93 -24.96
N TYR A 277 -9.65 8.48 -23.75
CA TYR A 277 -9.18 9.85 -23.51
C TYR A 277 -7.70 10.05 -23.85
N LEU A 278 -6.84 9.06 -23.60
CA LEU A 278 -5.44 9.09 -24.04
C LEU A 278 -5.28 9.23 -25.57
N LYS A 279 -6.25 8.74 -26.36
CA LYS A 279 -6.24 8.79 -27.82
C LYS A 279 -6.90 10.04 -28.39
N VAL A 280 -7.95 10.52 -27.72
CA VAL A 280 -8.77 11.64 -28.21
C VAL A 280 -8.20 13.00 -27.79
N TYR A 281 -7.82 13.14 -26.52
CA TYR A 281 -7.40 14.44 -25.99
C TYR A 281 -5.89 14.66 -26.09
N PHE A 282 -5.51 15.91 -26.33
CA PHE A 282 -4.12 16.32 -26.49
C PHE A 282 -3.32 16.21 -25.18
N PRO A 283 -1.97 16.09 -25.23
CA PRO A 283 -1.11 16.08 -24.04
C PRO A 283 -1.28 17.36 -23.20
N GLY A 284 -1.45 17.23 -21.88
CA GLY A 284 -1.66 18.37 -20.97
C GLY A 284 -3.13 18.71 -20.69
N SER A 285 -4.07 18.10 -21.41
CA SER A 285 -5.49 18.15 -21.04
C SER A 285 -5.77 17.42 -19.72
N PHE A 286 -6.74 17.93 -18.94
CA PHE A 286 -7.10 17.33 -17.65
C PHE A 286 -7.86 16.01 -17.81
N GLN A 287 -8.58 15.85 -18.93
CA GLN A 287 -9.28 14.63 -19.30
C GLN A 287 -8.32 13.46 -19.46
N ARG A 288 -7.10 13.72 -19.95
CA ARG A 288 -6.06 12.71 -20.15
C ARG A 288 -5.44 12.22 -18.84
N GLN A 289 -5.58 12.98 -17.75
CA GLN A 289 -5.06 12.60 -16.44
C GLN A 289 -6.03 11.69 -15.71
N ALA A 290 -5.79 10.37 -15.76
CA ALA A 290 -6.71 9.40 -15.17
C ALA A 290 -6.90 9.62 -13.66
N ARG A 291 -5.85 10.04 -12.93
CA ARG A 291 -5.94 10.40 -11.50
C ARG A 291 -6.83 11.62 -11.22
N MET A 292 -7.03 12.51 -12.20
CA MET A 292 -7.97 13.62 -12.04
C MET A 292 -9.41 13.15 -12.21
N GLN A 293 -9.63 12.11 -13.00
CA GLN A 293 -10.96 11.55 -13.29
C GLN A 293 -11.41 10.48 -12.28
N SER A 294 -10.47 9.73 -11.68
CA SER A 294 -10.80 8.66 -10.73
C SER A 294 -11.58 9.17 -9.52
N ASP A 295 -12.38 8.29 -8.91
CA ASP A 295 -13.00 8.63 -7.63
C ASP A 295 -11.91 8.88 -6.57
N ALA A 296 -11.93 10.07 -5.99
CA ALA A 296 -10.98 10.52 -5.00
C ALA A 296 -11.07 9.68 -3.71
N VAL A 297 -12.29 9.25 -3.35
CA VAL A 297 -12.53 8.47 -2.14
C VAL A 297 -11.95 7.06 -2.32
N ALA A 298 -12.36 6.35 -3.37
CA ALA A 298 -11.84 5.01 -3.66
C ALA A 298 -10.32 4.98 -3.85
N THR A 299 -9.75 5.98 -4.54
CA THR A 299 -8.30 6.10 -4.73
C THR A 299 -7.57 6.27 -3.39
N THR A 300 -8.12 7.08 -2.48
CA THR A 300 -7.51 7.35 -1.17
C THR A 300 -7.59 6.13 -0.25
N LEU A 301 -8.76 5.49 -0.19
CA LEU A 301 -8.96 4.28 0.61
C LEU A 301 -8.05 3.13 0.16
N PHE A 302 -7.89 2.94 -1.16
CA PHE A 302 -6.92 1.96 -1.66
C PHE A 302 -5.51 2.28 -1.20
N ARG A 303 -5.06 3.55 -1.27
CA ARG A 303 -3.70 3.90 -0.85
C ARG A 303 -3.46 3.58 0.62
N PHE A 304 -4.40 3.89 1.51
CA PHE A 304 -4.29 3.54 2.92
C PHE A 304 -4.26 2.03 3.14
N ALA A 305 -5.10 1.27 2.44
CA ALA A 305 -5.08 -0.19 2.49
C ALA A 305 -3.76 -0.77 1.95
N PHE A 306 -3.27 -0.26 0.82
CA PHE A 306 -2.03 -0.70 0.19
C PHE A 306 -0.80 -0.38 1.05
N ASP A 307 -0.74 0.81 1.64
CA ASP A 307 0.32 1.20 2.58
C ASP A 307 0.26 0.36 3.86
N SER A 308 -0.92 -0.07 4.31
CA SER A 308 -1.07 -1.03 5.41
C SER A 308 -0.56 -2.45 5.08
N LEU A 309 -0.23 -2.76 3.82
CA LEU A 309 0.40 -4.04 3.40
C LEU A 309 1.91 -3.91 3.24
N ARG A 310 2.41 -2.67 3.18
CA ARG A 310 3.83 -2.36 2.98
C ARG A 310 4.55 -2.30 4.32
N THR A 311 5.82 -2.64 4.29
CA THR A 311 6.71 -2.50 5.43
C THR A 311 7.41 -1.15 5.33
N LEU A 312 6.79 -0.11 5.88
CA LEU A 312 7.31 1.25 5.83
C LEU A 312 8.19 1.57 7.04
N THR A 313 7.90 0.96 8.19
CA THR A 313 8.60 1.21 9.45
C THR A 313 9.24 -0.05 10.01
N TRP A 314 10.19 0.13 10.93
CA TRP A 314 10.80 -0.97 11.70
C TRP A 314 9.78 -1.72 12.56
N SER A 315 8.77 -1.02 13.09
CA SER A 315 7.64 -1.64 13.79
C SER A 315 6.83 -2.54 12.87
N ASP A 316 6.50 -2.08 11.65
CA ASP A 316 5.78 -2.89 10.68
C ASP A 316 6.56 -4.15 10.31
N LEU A 317 7.89 -4.01 10.15
CA LEU A 317 8.76 -5.14 9.87
C LEU A 317 8.69 -6.16 11.00
N ALA A 318 8.88 -5.72 12.24
CA ALA A 318 8.83 -6.59 13.40
C ALA A 318 7.48 -7.32 13.52
N ILE A 319 6.37 -6.62 13.33
CA ILE A 319 5.01 -7.18 13.38
C ILE A 319 4.83 -8.26 12.32
N ARG A 320 5.09 -7.93 11.05
CA ARG A 320 4.89 -8.87 9.92
C ARG A 320 5.81 -10.08 10.01
N VAL A 321 7.07 -9.87 10.36
CA VAL A 321 8.04 -10.96 10.54
C VAL A 321 7.61 -11.87 11.67
N THR A 322 7.18 -11.31 12.81
CA THR A 322 6.71 -12.11 13.96
C THR A 322 5.49 -12.95 13.60
N MET A 323 4.47 -12.35 12.97
CA MET A 323 3.26 -13.08 12.54
C MET A 323 3.59 -14.24 11.58
N ASN A 324 4.44 -13.98 10.58
CA ASN A 324 4.81 -15.00 9.60
C ASN A 324 5.72 -16.09 10.18
N ILE A 325 6.69 -15.73 11.04
CA ILE A 325 7.52 -16.72 11.75
C ILE A 325 6.65 -17.59 12.66
N SER A 326 5.68 -16.99 13.35
CA SER A 326 4.76 -17.70 14.24
C SER A 326 3.96 -18.77 13.49
N PHE A 327 3.33 -18.38 12.39
CA PHE A 327 2.64 -19.31 11.50
C PHE A 327 3.55 -20.40 10.94
N SER A 328 4.71 -20.04 10.37
CA SER A 328 5.70 -20.98 9.82
C SER A 328 6.16 -22.02 10.84
N TYR A 329 6.43 -21.59 12.07
CA TYR A 329 6.80 -22.45 13.18
C TYR A 329 5.67 -23.43 13.53
N ARG A 330 4.44 -22.94 13.77
CA ARG A 330 3.29 -23.79 14.13
C ARG A 330 2.94 -24.79 13.02
N LEU A 331 2.97 -24.36 11.77
CA LEU A 331 2.72 -25.21 10.60
C LEU A 331 3.76 -26.34 10.49
N THR A 332 5.04 -26.02 10.62
CA THR A 332 6.13 -27.02 10.57
C THR A 332 5.95 -28.07 11.68
N ARG A 333 5.62 -27.60 12.89
CA ARG A 333 5.35 -28.45 14.06
C ARG A 333 4.15 -29.36 13.84
N LEU A 334 3.07 -28.84 13.29
CA LEU A 334 1.85 -29.60 13.02
C LEU A 334 2.11 -30.76 12.04
N VAL A 335 2.80 -30.49 10.94
CA VAL A 335 3.17 -31.52 9.95
C VAL A 335 4.08 -32.58 10.56
N GLU A 336 5.04 -32.17 11.40
CA GLU A 336 5.92 -33.12 12.07
C GLU A 336 5.15 -34.05 13.03
N VAL A 337 4.19 -33.52 13.79
CA VAL A 337 3.35 -34.30 14.70
C VAL A 337 2.50 -35.32 13.94
N ILE A 338 1.88 -34.94 12.82
CA ILE A 338 1.10 -35.87 11.99
C ILE A 338 1.99 -37.04 11.55
N ARG A 339 3.20 -36.73 11.08
CA ARG A 339 4.20 -37.74 10.68
C ARG A 339 4.62 -38.64 11.85
N GLN A 340 4.86 -38.08 13.04
CA GLN A 340 5.27 -38.83 14.24
C GLN A 340 4.16 -39.75 14.76
N ARG A 341 2.92 -39.27 14.83
CA ARG A 341 1.74 -40.04 15.27
C ARG A 341 1.58 -41.30 14.41
N ARG A 342 1.82 -41.17 13.11
CA ARG A 342 1.80 -42.27 12.16
C ARG A 342 2.94 -43.27 12.33
N LYS A 343 4.19 -42.81 12.48
CA LYS A 343 5.33 -43.72 12.75
C LYS A 343 5.13 -44.50 14.06
N ARG A 344 4.50 -43.89 15.07
CA ARG A 344 4.17 -44.54 16.35
C ARG A 344 3.01 -45.53 16.25
N GLN A 345 2.01 -45.31 15.39
CA GLN A 345 0.99 -46.32 15.11
C GLN A 345 1.56 -47.59 14.45
N ARG A 346 2.73 -47.50 13.79
CA ARG A 346 3.44 -48.63 13.17
C ARG A 346 4.34 -49.42 14.12
N THR A 347 4.60 -48.94 15.33
CA THR A 347 5.37 -49.64 16.36
C THR A 347 4.43 -50.01 17.49
N SER A 348 4.29 -51.32 17.74
CA SER A 348 3.36 -51.89 18.73
C SER A 348 3.19 -51.04 19.98
N SER A 349 1.93 -50.78 20.31
CA SER A 349 1.37 -49.83 21.28
C SER A 349 1.76 -50.07 22.75
N ALA A 350 2.77 -50.89 23.05
CA ALA A 350 3.04 -51.38 24.41
C ALA A 350 3.93 -50.46 25.29
N LYS A 351 4.45 -49.33 24.78
CA LYS A 351 5.28 -48.38 25.58
C LYS A 351 4.73 -46.96 25.69
N LEU A 352 3.53 -46.68 25.16
CA LEU A 352 2.99 -45.32 25.03
C LEU A 352 1.89 -45.00 26.06
N ALA A 353 2.10 -45.30 27.34
CA ALA A 353 1.19 -44.87 28.40
C ALA A 353 1.89 -44.44 29.70
N LYS A 354 3.14 -43.95 29.63
CA LYS A 354 3.57 -42.96 30.61
C LYS A 354 3.16 -41.59 30.07
N LEU A 355 1.87 -41.25 30.23
CA LEU A 355 1.39 -39.88 30.13
C LEU A 355 2.21 -39.07 31.15
N ARG A 356 3.30 -38.44 30.70
CA ARG A 356 3.93 -37.39 31.51
C ARG A 356 2.85 -36.34 31.74
N THR A 357 2.44 -36.19 32.99
CA THR A 357 1.49 -35.17 33.44
C THR A 357 2.02 -33.81 33.02
N GLN A 358 1.38 -33.18 32.05
CA GLN A 358 1.69 -31.83 31.64
C GLN A 358 1.36 -30.88 32.80
N ARG A 359 2.23 -29.91 33.06
CA ARG A 359 1.97 -28.90 34.09
C ARG A 359 0.75 -28.08 33.65
N ARG A 360 -0.31 -28.10 34.45
CA ARG A 360 -1.53 -27.34 34.17
C ARG A 360 -1.26 -25.85 34.31
N VAL A 361 -1.86 -25.06 33.43
CA VAL A 361 -1.88 -23.61 33.53
C VAL A 361 -3.00 -23.22 34.50
N PRO A 362 -2.81 -22.22 35.37
CA PRO A 362 -3.85 -21.75 36.28
C PRO A 362 -5.10 -21.28 35.52
N CYS A 363 -6.30 -21.57 36.04
CA CYS A 363 -7.57 -21.20 35.40
C CYS A 363 -7.76 -19.68 35.27
N TRP A 364 -7.19 -18.88 36.18
CA TRP A 364 -7.27 -17.42 36.11
C TRP A 364 -6.61 -16.85 34.84
N VAL A 365 -5.63 -17.55 34.26
CA VAL A 365 -5.04 -17.16 32.97
C VAL A 365 -6.07 -17.29 31.84
N GLY A 366 -6.96 -18.29 31.90
CA GLY A 366 -8.08 -18.40 30.98
C GLY A 366 -9.04 -17.22 31.09
N ALA A 367 -9.31 -16.75 32.32
CA ALA A 367 -10.14 -15.56 32.54
C ALA A 367 -9.52 -14.29 31.95
N LEU A 368 -8.18 -14.16 31.94
CA LEU A 368 -7.51 -13.05 31.26
C LEU A 368 -7.77 -13.03 29.74
N PHE A 369 -7.74 -14.20 29.08
CA PHE A 369 -8.05 -14.28 27.65
C PHE A 369 -9.52 -13.95 27.34
N VAL A 370 -10.46 -14.33 28.21
CA VAL A 370 -11.86 -13.90 28.09
C VAL A 370 -11.97 -12.37 28.24
N GLY A 371 -11.28 -11.81 29.24
CA GLY A 371 -11.21 -10.36 29.44
C GLY A 371 -10.61 -9.62 28.24
N ALA A 372 -9.52 -10.13 27.67
CA ALA A 372 -8.89 -9.57 26.48
C ALA A 372 -9.82 -9.60 25.25
N SER A 373 -10.57 -10.69 25.06
CA SER A 373 -11.57 -10.81 23.99
C SER A 373 -12.65 -9.73 24.08
N ILE A 374 -13.22 -9.55 25.27
CA ILE A 374 -14.24 -8.52 25.54
C ILE A 374 -13.62 -7.12 25.36
N PHE A 375 -12.41 -6.91 25.89
CA PHE A 375 -11.73 -5.62 25.80
C PHE A 375 -11.49 -5.20 24.35
N VAL A 376 -10.98 -6.09 23.49
CA VAL A 376 -10.72 -5.78 22.08
C VAL A 376 -12.00 -5.41 21.32
N LEU A 377 -13.10 -6.13 21.57
CA LEU A 377 -14.42 -5.79 20.99
C LEU A 377 -14.93 -4.42 21.45
N VAL A 378 -14.86 -4.14 22.76
CA VAL A 378 -15.30 -2.86 23.34
C VAL A 378 -14.41 -1.72 22.85
N TYR A 379 -13.10 -1.92 22.81
CA TYR A 379 -12.10 -0.96 22.35
C TYR A 379 -12.38 -0.55 20.90
N THR A 380 -12.48 -1.51 19.98
CA THR A 380 -12.77 -1.23 18.56
C THR A 380 -14.11 -0.50 18.41
N ASN A 381 -15.16 -0.98 19.09
CA ASN A 381 -16.47 -0.33 19.01
C ASN A 381 -16.44 1.10 19.56
N LYS A 382 -15.69 1.34 20.64
CA LYS A 382 -15.52 2.68 21.22
C LYS A 382 -14.72 3.60 20.30
N CYS A 383 -13.59 3.15 19.75
CA CYS A 383 -12.81 3.93 18.78
C CYS A 383 -13.67 4.36 17.59
N ILE A 384 -14.40 3.42 16.99
CA ILE A 384 -15.24 3.70 15.81
C ILE A 384 -16.40 4.63 16.18
N LEU A 385 -17.09 4.36 17.28
CA LEU A 385 -18.26 5.14 17.69
C LEU A 385 -17.90 6.59 18.03
N GLU A 386 -16.86 6.82 18.85
CA GLU A 386 -16.49 8.17 19.26
C GLU A 386 -15.87 8.96 18.10
N SER A 387 -15.02 8.35 17.28
CA SER A 387 -14.45 9.04 16.11
C SER A 387 -15.50 9.40 15.07
N ARG A 388 -16.51 8.52 14.85
CA ARG A 388 -17.63 8.84 13.96
C ARG A 388 -18.46 10.00 14.49
N LYS A 389 -18.69 10.08 15.80
CA LYS A 389 -19.40 11.22 16.40
C LYS A 389 -18.61 12.52 16.24
N ALA A 390 -17.31 12.50 16.53
CA ALA A 390 -16.45 13.68 16.40
C ALA A 390 -16.40 14.20 14.95
N CYS A 391 -16.36 13.29 13.96
CA CYS A 391 -16.33 13.66 12.54
C CYS A 391 -17.72 13.81 11.89
N ALA A 392 -18.82 13.57 12.60
CA ALA A 392 -20.17 13.66 12.04
C ALA A 392 -20.53 15.08 11.56
N ALA A 393 -19.91 16.11 12.15
CA ALA A 393 -20.07 17.50 11.74
C ALA A 393 -19.43 17.81 10.37
N TYR A 394 -18.52 16.96 9.88
CA TYR A 394 -17.72 17.19 8.68
C TYR A 394 -17.90 16.06 7.65
N PRO A 395 -19.00 16.07 6.88
CA PRO A 395 -19.25 15.03 5.88
C PRO A 395 -18.19 14.96 4.77
N GLN A 396 -17.45 16.06 4.55
CA GLN A 396 -16.35 16.13 3.58
C GLN A 396 -15.11 15.33 4.02
N CYS A 397 -15.01 14.96 5.29
CA CYS A 397 -13.96 14.08 5.78
C CYS A 397 -14.30 12.62 5.45
N VAL A 398 -13.84 12.15 4.28
CA VAL A 398 -14.21 10.83 3.75
C VAL A 398 -13.46 9.67 4.41
N ALA A 399 -12.30 9.95 5.02
CA ALA A 399 -11.55 8.99 5.80
C ALA A 399 -10.95 9.66 7.03
N PHE A 400 -11.04 8.99 8.17
CA PHE A 400 -10.57 9.47 9.48
C PHE A 400 -10.03 8.29 10.31
N ALA A 401 -9.12 8.57 11.23
CA ALA A 401 -8.57 7.57 12.13
C ALA A 401 -9.60 7.21 13.21
N TYR A 402 -9.65 5.95 13.64
CA TYR A 402 -10.49 5.53 14.77
C TYR A 402 -9.69 5.54 16.07
N ARG A 403 -9.91 6.57 16.89
CA ARG A 403 -9.31 6.73 18.22
C ARG A 403 -10.36 6.70 19.32
N TRP A 404 -9.95 6.19 20.47
CA TRP A 404 -10.68 6.36 21.71
C TRP A 404 -10.06 7.52 22.51
N ASP A 405 -10.09 8.72 21.93
CA ASP A 405 -9.63 9.95 22.57
C ASP A 405 -10.82 10.73 23.16
N ARG A 406 -10.57 11.53 24.20
CA ARG A 406 -11.53 12.47 24.79
C ARG A 406 -11.47 13.86 24.15
N GLN A 407 -10.57 14.08 23.19
CA GLN A 407 -10.47 15.35 22.47
C GLN A 407 -11.61 15.45 21.45
N ASP A 408 -12.36 16.56 21.48
CA ASP A 408 -13.48 16.83 20.57
C ASP A 408 -13.02 17.22 19.13
N VAL A 409 -11.81 16.83 18.72
CA VAL A 409 -11.23 17.16 17.41
C VAL A 409 -11.38 15.95 16.49
N CYS A 410 -11.90 16.16 15.27
CA CYS A 410 -12.02 15.10 14.27
C CYS A 410 -10.62 14.71 13.72
N PRO A 411 -10.16 13.45 13.88
CA PRO A 411 -8.87 12.99 13.37
C PRO A 411 -8.96 12.65 11.87
N CYS A 412 -9.19 13.68 11.05
CA CYS A 412 -9.43 13.51 9.62
C CYS A 412 -8.13 13.18 8.86
N LEU A 413 -8.16 12.11 8.07
CA LEU A 413 -7.04 11.66 7.23
C LEU A 413 -7.17 12.20 5.79
N ALA A 414 -8.40 12.25 5.27
CA ALA A 414 -8.67 12.68 3.90
C ALA A 414 -9.90 13.60 3.84
N LEU A 415 -9.65 14.84 3.40
CA LEU A 415 -10.69 15.83 3.11
C LEU A 415 -10.90 15.90 1.61
N VAL A 416 -12.10 15.53 1.15
CA VAL A 416 -12.49 15.55 -0.25
C VAL A 416 -13.77 16.37 -0.37
N ASP A 417 -13.65 17.58 -0.90
CA ASP A 417 -14.79 18.44 -1.22
C ASP A 417 -14.69 18.90 -2.68
N VAL A 418 -15.36 18.15 -3.55
CA VAL A 418 -15.21 18.25 -5.00
C VAL A 418 -16.58 18.43 -5.63
N ASP A 419 -16.76 19.56 -6.30
CA ASP A 419 -17.84 19.73 -7.26
C ASP A 419 -17.23 19.84 -8.65
N ARG A 420 -17.44 18.82 -9.50
CA ARG A 420 -16.82 18.74 -10.84
C ARG A 420 -17.64 19.44 -11.92
N ALA A 421 -18.91 19.74 -11.67
CA ALA A 421 -19.83 20.26 -12.69
C ALA A 421 -20.94 21.12 -12.05
N PRO A 422 -20.59 22.32 -11.51
CA PRO A 422 -21.59 23.28 -11.08
C PRO A 422 -22.60 23.52 -12.20
N LYS A 423 -23.89 23.59 -11.85
CA LYS A 423 -24.97 23.62 -12.86
C LYS A 423 -25.43 25.01 -13.22
N THR A 424 -25.33 25.95 -12.27
CA THR A 424 -25.87 27.30 -12.42
C THR A 424 -24.78 28.35 -12.24
N TYR A 425 -24.99 29.51 -12.86
CA TYR A 425 -24.08 30.65 -12.70
C TYR A 425 -24.00 31.10 -11.24
N GLU A 426 -25.11 31.09 -10.49
CA GLU A 426 -25.14 31.53 -9.09
C GLU A 426 -24.34 30.61 -8.17
N GLU A 427 -24.55 29.30 -8.27
CA GLU A 427 -23.81 28.26 -7.54
C GLU A 427 -22.30 28.35 -7.82
N TRP A 428 -21.94 28.50 -9.10
CA TRP A 428 -20.55 28.65 -9.49
C TRP A 428 -19.96 29.98 -9.04
N THR A 429 -20.73 31.07 -9.07
CA THR A 429 -20.22 32.39 -8.72
C THR A 429 -20.01 32.60 -7.23
N HIS A 430 -20.83 31.94 -6.41
CA HIS A 430 -20.80 31.99 -4.95
C HIS A 430 -20.48 30.60 -4.36
N PRO A 431 -19.26 30.06 -4.61
CA PRO A 431 -18.88 28.77 -4.08
C PRO A 431 -18.77 28.82 -2.55
N GLN A 432 -18.97 27.68 -1.91
CA GLN A 432 -18.84 27.56 -0.46
C GLN A 432 -17.40 27.87 0.00
N ASP A 433 -17.26 28.71 1.02
CA ASP A 433 -15.98 28.98 1.69
C ASP A 433 -15.64 27.85 2.66
N VAL A 434 -14.56 27.14 2.38
CA VAL A 434 -14.11 25.97 3.16
C VAL A 434 -12.91 26.30 4.05
N THR A 435 -12.50 27.57 4.12
CA THR A 435 -11.29 27.99 4.86
C THR A 435 -11.35 27.61 6.34
N ALA A 436 -12.52 27.75 6.99
CA ALA A 436 -12.71 27.37 8.39
C ALA A 436 -12.68 25.85 8.58
N THR A 437 -13.42 25.11 7.75
CA THR A 437 -13.46 23.64 7.77
C THR A 437 -12.07 23.02 7.61
N VAL A 438 -11.29 23.50 6.64
CA VAL A 438 -9.94 23.02 6.40
C VAL A 438 -9.03 23.34 7.59
N ARG A 439 -9.16 24.54 8.17
CA ARG A 439 -8.40 24.91 9.38
C ARG A 439 -8.71 23.96 10.52
N ASP A 440 -9.99 23.74 10.82
CA ASP A 440 -10.44 22.94 11.96
C ASP A 440 -10.01 21.47 11.83
N LEU A 441 -10.08 20.90 10.62
CA LEU A 441 -9.62 19.53 10.36
C LEU A 441 -8.09 19.41 10.37
N ALA A 442 -7.38 20.46 9.93
CA ALA A 442 -5.92 20.50 9.96
C ALA A 442 -5.35 20.61 11.39
N LEU A 443 -6.14 21.07 12.38
CA LEU A 443 -5.71 21.15 13.78
C LEU A 443 -5.33 19.79 14.37
N SER A 444 -5.91 18.70 13.87
CA SER A 444 -5.57 17.34 14.30
C SER A 444 -4.12 16.94 13.94
N GLY A 445 -3.53 17.56 12.90
CA GLY A 445 -2.25 17.16 12.34
C GLY A 445 -2.28 15.84 11.56
N ASP A 446 -3.45 15.18 11.49
CA ASP A 446 -3.62 13.86 10.86
C ASP A 446 -3.91 13.94 9.36
N LEU A 447 -4.19 15.14 8.82
CA LEU A 447 -4.59 15.33 7.43
C LEU A 447 -3.47 14.90 6.46
N GLN A 448 -3.76 13.91 5.61
CA GLN A 448 -2.82 13.35 4.63
C GLN A 448 -3.21 13.70 3.18
N VAL A 449 -4.50 13.86 2.90
CA VAL A 449 -5.03 14.15 1.56
C VAL A 449 -5.97 15.36 1.65
N LEU A 450 -5.69 16.38 0.85
CA LEU A 450 -6.55 17.54 0.65
C LEU A 450 -6.94 17.61 -0.81
N GLN A 451 -8.23 17.46 -1.10
CA GLN A 451 -8.76 17.64 -2.44
C GLN A 451 -9.96 18.57 -2.42
N ILE A 452 -9.78 19.71 -3.07
CA ILE A 452 -10.80 20.76 -3.17
C ILE A 452 -10.99 21.17 -4.63
N THR A 453 -12.23 21.25 -5.09
CA THR A 453 -12.58 21.67 -6.46
C THR A 453 -13.86 22.50 -6.47
N ASN A 454 -13.84 23.68 -7.12
CA ASN A 454 -14.93 24.66 -7.10
C ASN A 454 -15.39 25.04 -5.68
N ARG A 455 -14.43 25.18 -4.76
CA ARG A 455 -14.67 25.78 -3.44
C ARG A 455 -13.75 26.96 -3.24
N GLN A 456 -14.15 27.83 -2.33
CA GLN A 456 -13.37 28.99 -1.99
C GLN A 456 -12.45 28.70 -0.80
N MET A 457 -11.16 28.96 -1.00
CA MET A 457 -10.16 29.02 0.06
C MET A 457 -9.44 30.36 -0.03
N LYS A 458 -9.69 31.25 0.93
CA LYS A 458 -9.13 32.62 0.90
C LYS A 458 -7.71 32.66 1.45
N ILE A 459 -7.44 31.86 2.47
CA ILE A 459 -6.21 31.89 3.26
C ILE A 459 -5.66 30.46 3.34
N TRP A 460 -4.36 30.31 3.13
CA TRP A 460 -3.67 29.06 3.45
C TRP A 460 -3.61 28.89 4.98
N PRO A 461 -4.30 27.89 5.56
CA PRO A 461 -4.42 27.80 7.01
C PRO A 461 -3.10 27.35 7.65
N ALA A 462 -2.71 28.03 8.73
CA ALA A 462 -1.46 27.77 9.47
C ALA A 462 -1.33 26.33 9.97
N GLY A 463 -2.45 25.64 10.23
CA GLY A 463 -2.47 24.24 10.63
C GLY A 463 -1.91 23.28 9.58
N ILE A 464 -1.86 23.65 8.30
CA ILE A 464 -1.23 22.84 7.23
C ILE A 464 0.26 23.17 7.06
N SER A 465 0.75 24.30 7.59
CA SER A 465 2.11 24.80 7.33
C SER A 465 2.92 25.03 8.62
N ILE A 466 2.76 24.16 9.63
CA ILE A 466 2.99 24.52 11.04
C ILE A 466 4.36 25.16 11.30
N ASP A 467 4.31 26.44 11.72
CA ASP A 467 5.13 27.00 12.78
C ASP A 467 4.17 27.41 13.93
N LEU A 468 4.06 26.56 14.96
CA LEU A 468 3.45 26.92 16.24
C LEU A 468 4.58 27.02 17.26
N PHE A 469 5.41 28.06 17.12
CA PHE A 469 6.24 28.56 18.21
C PHE A 469 5.69 29.92 18.65
N HIS A 470 4.79 29.90 19.64
CA HIS A 470 4.81 30.74 20.84
C HIS A 470 3.54 30.50 21.66
N GLY A 471 3.69 29.84 22.82
CA GLY A 471 2.69 29.89 23.90
C GLY A 471 2.19 28.56 24.43
N GLY A 472 3.02 27.88 25.24
CA GLY A 472 2.57 27.05 26.37
C GLY A 472 2.00 25.65 26.06
N GLY A 473 2.82 24.61 26.26
CA GLY A 473 2.36 23.25 26.54
C GLY A 473 2.61 22.22 25.44
N GLY A 474 3.83 21.69 25.39
CA GLY A 474 4.12 20.28 25.08
C GLY A 474 3.58 19.65 23.79
N TYR A 475 3.98 20.15 22.61
CA TYR A 475 3.94 19.33 21.39
C TYR A 475 5.30 19.40 20.68
N SER A 476 6.11 18.37 20.93
CA SER A 476 7.34 18.08 20.18
C SER A 476 6.98 17.53 18.80
N GLY A 477 7.36 18.21 17.73
CA GLY A 477 7.69 17.63 16.42
C GLY A 477 6.67 16.68 15.78
N LEU A 478 5.47 17.16 15.44
CA LEU A 478 4.57 16.44 14.54
C LEU A 478 5.04 16.66 13.09
N VAL A 479 5.77 15.68 12.53
CA VAL A 479 6.04 15.61 11.09
C VAL A 479 4.72 15.36 10.38
N GLN A 480 4.26 16.33 9.60
CA GLN A 480 3.02 16.18 8.82
C GLN A 480 3.16 15.09 7.76
N ARG A 481 2.20 14.16 7.76
CA ARG A 481 2.07 13.08 6.76
C ARG A 481 1.32 13.52 5.51
N PHE A 482 1.31 14.83 5.23
CA PHE A 482 0.59 15.42 4.11
C PHE A 482 1.17 14.91 2.78
N SER A 483 0.41 14.06 2.09
CA SER A 483 0.89 13.23 0.97
C SER A 483 0.38 13.68 -0.40
N GLN A 484 -0.80 14.31 -0.44
CA GLN A 484 -1.41 14.80 -1.66
C GLN A 484 -2.16 16.12 -1.43
N ALA A 485 -1.89 17.10 -2.28
CA ALA A 485 -2.57 18.39 -2.30
C ALA A 485 -3.16 18.66 -3.68
N ARG A 486 -4.48 18.76 -3.78
CA ARG A 486 -5.20 19.20 -4.97
C ARG A 486 -6.08 20.37 -4.60
N VAL A 487 -5.71 21.56 -5.05
CA VAL A 487 -6.49 22.78 -4.87
C VAL A 487 -6.85 23.32 -6.25
N LEU A 488 -8.12 23.18 -6.60
CA LEU A 488 -8.69 23.74 -7.82
C LEU A 488 -9.70 24.82 -7.43
N GLY A 489 -9.30 26.08 -7.62
CA GLY A 489 -10.13 27.24 -7.36
C GLY A 489 -11.19 27.47 -8.44
N LYS A 490 -11.62 28.72 -8.55
CA LYS A 490 -12.63 29.24 -9.49
C LYS A 490 -12.07 30.43 -10.24
N PHE A 491 -12.58 30.66 -11.46
CA PHE A 491 -12.33 31.85 -12.25
C PHE A 491 -12.87 33.12 -11.58
N GLY A 492 -12.15 34.26 -11.64
CA GLY A 492 -12.74 35.59 -11.45
C GLY A 492 -12.85 36.13 -10.01
N GLU A 493 -11.89 35.81 -9.15
CA GLU A 493 -11.62 36.38 -7.80
C GLU A 493 -12.20 35.70 -6.55
N THR A 494 -11.47 35.92 -5.44
CA THR A 494 -11.62 35.46 -4.03
C THR A 494 -11.02 34.11 -3.61
N ASN A 495 -10.11 33.53 -4.41
CA ASN A 495 -9.26 32.40 -4.02
C ASN A 495 -7.93 32.87 -3.40
N ILE A 496 -7.04 31.95 -3.05
CA ILE A 496 -5.72 32.22 -2.46
C ILE A 496 -4.95 33.22 -3.34
N VAL A 497 -4.68 34.40 -2.78
CA VAL A 497 -3.92 35.47 -3.44
C VAL A 497 -2.43 35.41 -3.10
N SER A 498 -2.11 34.89 -1.91
CA SER A 498 -0.74 34.73 -1.42
C SER A 498 -0.64 33.50 -0.53
N MET A 499 0.47 32.76 -0.65
CA MET A 499 0.82 31.68 0.26
C MET A 499 1.94 32.12 1.21
N PRO A 500 1.95 31.66 2.46
CA PRO A 500 3.07 31.88 3.38
C PRO A 500 4.39 31.36 2.81
N SER A 501 5.50 32.05 3.07
CA SER A 501 6.84 31.64 2.58
C SER A 501 7.28 30.27 3.09
N ASN A 502 6.81 29.87 4.27
CA ASN A 502 7.08 28.58 4.91
C ASN A 502 6.00 27.52 4.61
N ALA A 503 5.07 27.76 3.67
CA ALA A 503 3.94 26.88 3.42
C ALA A 503 4.31 25.41 3.14
N PHE A 504 5.48 25.16 2.53
CA PHE A 504 5.93 23.82 2.13
C PHE A 504 7.08 23.26 2.97
N SER A 505 7.58 24.01 3.95
CA SER A 505 8.80 23.70 4.71
C SER A 505 8.78 22.33 5.41
N ASN A 506 7.61 21.90 5.90
CA ASN A 506 7.41 20.63 6.63
C ASN A 506 6.56 19.60 5.85
N MET A 507 6.44 19.75 4.53
CA MET A 507 5.62 18.86 3.67
C MET A 507 6.44 17.77 2.99
N GLY A 508 7.33 17.16 3.75
CA GLY A 508 8.25 16.13 3.27
C GLY A 508 7.61 14.84 2.76
N SER A 509 6.38 14.56 3.18
CA SER A 509 5.62 13.40 2.73
C SER A 509 4.87 13.64 1.42
N LEU A 510 4.86 14.89 0.91
CA LEU A 510 4.05 15.28 -0.25
C LEU A 510 4.61 14.63 -1.52
N THR A 511 3.78 13.87 -2.21
CA THR A 511 4.13 13.17 -3.46
C THR A 511 3.46 13.75 -4.70
N PHE A 512 2.30 14.37 -4.50
CA PHE A 512 1.50 14.97 -5.55
C PHE A 512 1.04 16.37 -5.16
N MET A 513 1.24 17.32 -6.06
CA MET A 513 0.68 18.65 -5.94
C MET A 513 0.01 19.07 -7.24
N HIS A 514 -1.27 19.43 -7.16
CA HIS A 514 -2.00 20.08 -8.23
C HIS A 514 -2.59 21.40 -7.74
N LEU A 515 -2.16 22.48 -8.37
CA LEU A 515 -2.67 23.83 -8.13
C LEU A 515 -3.30 24.33 -9.42
N GLY A 516 -4.58 24.66 -9.38
CA GLY A 516 -5.21 25.29 -10.54
C GLY A 516 -6.28 26.31 -10.21
N TYR A 517 -6.56 27.17 -11.19
CA TYR A 517 -7.47 28.32 -11.04
C TYR A 517 -7.12 29.26 -9.87
N LEU A 518 -5.83 29.51 -9.66
CA LEU A 518 -5.32 30.50 -8.70
C LEU A 518 -4.81 31.75 -9.44
N GLN A 519 -5.71 32.42 -10.16
CA GLN A 519 -5.36 33.45 -11.15
C GLN A 519 -4.61 34.66 -10.59
N LEU A 520 -4.90 35.02 -9.33
CA LEU A 520 -4.29 36.16 -8.65
C LEU A 520 -2.95 35.82 -7.98
N LEU A 521 -2.60 34.54 -7.90
CA LEU A 521 -1.37 34.09 -7.25
C LEU A 521 -0.18 34.43 -8.17
N ARG A 522 0.61 35.42 -7.76
CA ARG A 522 1.77 35.91 -8.53
C ARG A 522 3.03 35.10 -8.34
N GLN A 523 3.21 34.52 -7.16
CA GLN A 523 4.42 33.82 -6.76
C GLN A 523 4.08 32.60 -5.91
N LEU A 524 4.82 31.52 -6.10
CA LEU A 524 4.76 30.32 -5.27
C LEU A 524 5.82 30.42 -4.15
N PRO A 525 5.56 29.82 -2.99
CA PRO A 525 6.55 29.76 -1.92
C PRO A 525 7.68 28.78 -2.27
N SER A 526 8.77 28.80 -1.51
CA SER A 526 9.92 27.95 -1.76
C SER A 526 9.55 26.46 -1.72
N PHE A 527 10.12 25.67 -2.64
CA PHE A 527 9.96 24.21 -2.66
C PHE A 527 10.88 23.49 -1.65
N GLN A 528 11.63 24.24 -0.83
CA GLN A 528 12.37 23.69 0.29
C GLN A 528 11.41 22.94 1.23
N GLY A 529 11.75 21.68 1.55
CA GLY A 529 10.90 20.77 2.33
C GLY A 529 10.14 19.73 1.51
N LEU A 530 10.05 19.84 0.18
CA LEU A 530 9.31 18.92 -0.70
C LEU A 530 10.16 17.78 -1.29
N TYR A 531 10.92 17.08 -0.46
CA TYR A 531 11.92 16.09 -0.89
C TYR A 531 11.36 14.79 -1.52
N ASN A 532 10.07 14.49 -1.34
CA ASN A 532 9.41 13.31 -1.93
C ASN A 532 8.43 13.64 -3.06
N LEU A 533 8.38 14.88 -3.52
CA LEU A 533 7.44 15.26 -4.58
C LEU A 533 7.80 14.56 -5.89
N LYS A 534 6.86 13.78 -6.44
CA LYS A 534 7.05 13.00 -7.67
C LYS A 534 6.33 13.60 -8.87
N SER A 535 5.19 14.25 -8.65
CA SER A 535 4.40 14.86 -9.71
C SER A 535 3.86 16.21 -9.26
N MET A 536 4.09 17.22 -10.10
CA MET A 536 3.58 18.57 -9.91
C MET A 536 2.81 19.01 -11.16
N SER A 537 1.62 19.55 -10.96
CA SER A 537 0.76 20.06 -12.03
C SER A 537 0.26 21.45 -11.63
N ILE A 538 0.63 22.47 -12.41
CA ILE A 538 0.25 23.86 -12.18
C ILE A 538 -0.51 24.32 -13.42
N ALA A 539 -1.77 24.72 -13.24
CA ALA A 539 -2.65 25.00 -14.35
C ALA A 539 -3.48 26.27 -14.15
N LEU A 540 -3.56 27.14 -15.16
CA LEU A 540 -4.47 28.30 -15.18
C LEU A 540 -4.12 29.34 -14.08
N LEU A 541 -2.83 29.48 -13.79
CA LEU A 541 -2.25 30.52 -12.94
C LEU A 541 -1.70 31.65 -13.82
N TYR A 542 -2.61 32.49 -14.35
CA TYR A 542 -2.26 33.48 -15.36
C TYR A 542 -1.29 34.58 -14.89
N SER A 543 -1.30 34.91 -13.59
CA SER A 543 -0.41 35.95 -13.02
C SER A 543 0.95 35.42 -12.53
N LEU A 544 1.20 34.12 -12.63
CA LEU A 544 2.44 33.52 -12.16
C LEU A 544 3.58 33.85 -13.12
N THR A 545 4.57 34.62 -12.66
CA THR A 545 5.65 35.13 -13.51
C THR A 545 6.88 34.22 -13.56
N SER A 546 7.16 33.52 -12.47
CA SER A 546 8.33 32.67 -12.32
C SER A 546 8.05 31.51 -11.35
N LEU A 547 8.79 30.42 -11.51
CA LEU A 547 8.78 29.29 -10.58
C LEU A 547 9.96 29.38 -9.59
N PRO A 548 9.76 28.96 -8.33
CA PRO A 548 10.86 28.74 -7.38
C PRO A 548 11.85 27.69 -7.90
N ASP A 549 13.03 27.66 -7.30
CA ASP A 549 14.06 26.69 -7.68
C ASP A 549 13.59 25.24 -7.52
N LEU A 550 13.90 24.43 -8.53
CA LEU A 550 13.51 23.02 -8.60
C LEU A 550 14.58 22.09 -8.02
N GLU A 551 15.78 22.58 -7.69
CA GLU A 551 16.85 21.78 -7.06
C GLU A 551 16.39 20.96 -5.83
N PRO A 552 15.52 21.48 -4.93
CA PRO A 552 15.04 20.70 -3.78
C PRO A 552 14.17 19.49 -4.15
N LEU A 553 13.64 19.43 -5.37
CA LEU A 553 12.67 18.43 -5.82
C LEU A 553 13.34 17.19 -6.42
N ALA A 554 14.37 16.64 -5.78
CA ALA A 554 15.23 15.58 -6.33
C ALA A 554 14.52 14.30 -6.85
N LYS A 555 13.26 14.06 -6.45
CA LYS A 555 12.43 12.91 -6.87
C LYS A 555 11.36 13.25 -7.90
N LEU A 556 11.36 14.47 -8.44
CA LEU A 556 10.35 14.93 -9.39
C LEU A 556 10.48 14.15 -10.70
N GLN A 557 9.39 13.49 -11.10
CA GLN A 557 9.31 12.63 -12.29
C GLN A 557 8.42 13.23 -13.38
N ARG A 558 7.39 14.00 -12.98
CA ARG A 558 6.48 14.70 -13.88
C ARG A 558 6.27 16.16 -13.46
N LEU A 559 6.42 17.07 -14.42
CA LEU A 559 6.07 18.47 -14.31
C LEU A 559 5.12 18.87 -15.44
N GLU A 560 3.95 19.38 -15.08
CA GLU A 560 2.97 19.89 -16.04
C GLU A 560 2.66 21.35 -15.74
N LEU A 561 2.80 22.19 -16.76
CA LEU A 561 2.61 23.63 -16.71
C LEU A 561 1.63 24.01 -17.82
N VAL A 562 0.39 24.31 -17.43
CA VAL A 562 -0.74 24.47 -18.36
C VAL A 562 -1.33 25.86 -18.23
N ALA A 563 -1.46 26.60 -19.32
CA ALA A 563 -2.10 27.92 -19.37
C ALA A 563 -1.50 28.92 -18.35
N LEU A 564 -0.18 29.12 -18.44
CA LEU A 564 0.61 30.01 -17.59
C LEU A 564 1.12 31.21 -18.40
N ASN A 565 0.19 32.08 -18.76
CA ASN A 565 0.40 33.12 -19.78
C ASN A 565 1.47 34.17 -19.43
N SER A 566 1.80 34.35 -18.15
CA SER A 566 2.86 35.29 -17.71
C SER A 566 4.18 34.59 -17.37
N LEU A 567 4.26 33.26 -17.51
CA LEU A 567 5.46 32.51 -17.16
C LEU A 567 6.53 32.69 -18.24
N GLY A 568 7.49 33.57 -17.96
CA GLY A 568 8.53 33.95 -18.91
C GLY A 568 9.71 32.98 -19.02
N GLY A 569 9.91 32.08 -18.06
CA GLY A 569 11.02 31.14 -18.11
C GLY A 569 10.94 30.10 -17.01
N LEU A 570 11.83 29.12 -17.09
CA LEU A 570 11.98 28.08 -16.08
C LEU A 570 13.31 28.24 -15.32
N PRO A 571 13.33 27.90 -14.02
CA PRO A 571 14.57 27.68 -13.29
C PRO A 571 15.35 26.49 -13.89
N LYS A 572 16.58 26.28 -13.45
CA LYS A 572 17.44 25.20 -13.96
C LYS A 572 16.77 23.84 -13.78
N VAL A 573 16.38 23.22 -14.89
CA VAL A 573 15.73 21.89 -14.90
C VAL A 573 16.77 20.76 -14.87
N ALA A 574 18.00 21.04 -15.34
CA ALA A 574 19.09 20.06 -15.40
C ALA A 574 19.48 19.44 -14.04
N SER A 575 19.17 20.11 -12.93
CA SER A 575 19.38 19.59 -11.57
C SER A 575 18.46 18.40 -11.23
N ASN A 576 17.37 18.20 -11.97
CA ASN A 576 16.37 17.16 -11.73
C ASN A 576 16.60 15.95 -12.64
N HIS A 577 17.55 15.09 -12.29
CA HIS A 577 17.90 13.90 -13.09
C HIS A 577 16.80 12.84 -13.21
N GLN A 578 15.75 12.90 -12.37
CA GLN A 578 14.63 11.95 -12.40
C GLN A 578 13.43 12.44 -13.22
N LEU A 579 13.47 13.68 -13.73
CA LEU A 579 12.37 14.25 -14.49
C LEU A 579 12.27 13.56 -15.86
N MET A 580 11.19 12.81 -16.07
CA MET A 580 10.96 12.05 -17.31
C MET A 580 9.98 12.78 -18.23
N HIS A 581 8.97 13.43 -17.65
CA HIS A 581 7.89 14.07 -18.38
C HIS A 581 7.78 15.55 -18.02
N LEU A 582 7.97 16.39 -19.03
CA LEU A 582 7.70 17.82 -18.98
C LEU A 582 6.63 18.17 -20.01
N VAL A 583 5.50 18.68 -19.54
CA VAL A 583 4.44 19.21 -20.40
C VAL A 583 4.35 20.70 -20.17
N ILE A 584 4.48 21.48 -21.24
CA ILE A 584 4.21 22.91 -21.20
C ILE A 584 3.26 23.25 -22.32
N TRP A 585 2.13 23.84 -21.96
CA TRP A 585 1.13 24.24 -22.92
C TRP A 585 0.61 25.63 -22.57
N GLN A 586 0.59 26.52 -23.55
CA GLN A 586 0.19 27.93 -23.41
C GLN A 586 0.93 28.69 -22.29
N ALA A 587 2.22 28.94 -22.50
CA ALA A 587 3.02 29.78 -21.62
C ALA A 587 3.87 30.76 -22.44
N GLN A 588 4.21 31.91 -21.87
CA GLN A 588 4.99 32.95 -22.55
C GLN A 588 6.39 32.45 -22.96
N LEU A 589 6.97 31.54 -22.17
CA LEU A 589 8.24 30.88 -22.48
C LEU A 589 8.25 30.13 -23.83
N CYS A 590 7.07 29.78 -24.37
CA CYS A 590 6.95 29.11 -25.67
C CYS A 590 7.23 30.05 -26.86
N CYS A 591 7.18 31.37 -26.66
CA CYS A 591 7.27 32.36 -27.73
C CYS A 591 8.16 33.57 -27.42
N ASN A 592 8.68 33.71 -26.21
CA ASN A 592 9.53 34.85 -25.82
C ASN A 592 11.03 34.66 -26.04
N GLY A 593 11.44 33.57 -26.71
CA GLY A 593 12.84 33.25 -26.98
C GLY A 593 13.53 32.34 -25.95
N PHE A 594 12.89 32.00 -24.82
CA PHE A 594 13.50 31.12 -23.80
C PHE A 594 13.86 29.73 -24.34
N LEU A 595 12.95 29.13 -25.13
CA LEU A 595 13.15 27.81 -25.76
C LEU A 595 13.76 27.88 -27.17
N GLY A 596 14.16 29.06 -27.66
CA GLY A 596 14.66 29.21 -29.02
C GLY A 596 14.26 30.55 -29.65
N ASN A 597 13.53 30.48 -30.76
CA ASN A 597 13.17 31.69 -31.50
C ASN A 597 12.06 32.46 -30.79
N CYS A 598 12.24 33.78 -30.70
CA CYS A 598 11.20 34.68 -30.20
C CYS A 598 10.17 34.94 -31.31
N ASP A 599 8.92 34.58 -31.04
CA ASP A 599 7.78 34.77 -31.93
C ASP A 599 6.72 35.64 -31.23
N VAL A 600 6.86 36.96 -31.40
CA VAL A 600 5.90 37.95 -30.87
C VAL A 600 4.54 37.91 -31.57
N SER A 601 4.41 37.18 -32.69
CA SER A 601 3.13 37.00 -33.38
C SER A 601 2.26 35.90 -32.75
N HIS A 602 2.85 35.04 -31.91
CA HIS A 602 2.12 33.99 -31.21
C HIS A 602 1.09 34.61 -30.25
N PRO A 603 -0.17 34.12 -30.20
CA PRO A 603 -1.24 34.73 -29.40
C PRO A 603 -0.93 34.93 -27.91
N VAL A 604 -0.14 34.04 -27.30
CA VAL A 604 0.30 34.17 -25.90
C VAL A 604 1.31 35.30 -25.69
N CYS A 605 2.16 35.58 -26.68
CA CYS A 605 3.15 36.66 -26.64
C CYS A 605 2.68 37.93 -27.36
N ALA A 606 1.43 37.97 -27.82
CA ALA A 606 0.87 39.14 -28.48
C ALA A 606 0.90 40.34 -27.53
N GLY A 607 1.64 41.39 -27.91
CA GLY A 607 1.86 42.57 -27.07
C GLY A 607 3.22 42.60 -26.34
N LEU A 608 4.05 41.56 -26.47
CA LEU A 608 5.44 41.62 -26.02
C LEU A 608 6.25 42.53 -26.96
N PRO A 609 6.97 43.56 -26.46
CA PRO A 609 7.87 44.35 -27.30
C PRO A 609 9.02 43.46 -27.81
N SER A 610 9.53 43.72 -29.02
CA SER A 610 10.67 42.95 -29.59
C SER A 610 11.94 43.00 -28.72
N SER A 611 12.07 44.00 -27.86
CA SER A 611 13.13 44.13 -26.84
C SER A 611 12.91 43.27 -25.59
N GLY A 612 11.73 42.66 -25.44
CA GLY A 612 11.35 41.80 -24.32
C GLY A 612 11.67 40.31 -24.52
N CYS A 613 12.27 39.94 -25.66
CA CYS A 613 12.76 38.59 -25.89
C CYS A 613 13.94 38.27 -24.95
N ILE A 614 13.93 37.09 -24.35
CA ILE A 614 14.92 36.65 -23.37
C ILE A 614 15.98 35.79 -24.08
N ALA A 615 17.20 35.78 -23.53
CA ALA A 615 18.23 34.85 -23.97
C ALA A 615 17.77 33.40 -23.80
N MET A 616 18.21 32.54 -24.71
CA MET A 616 17.90 31.11 -24.64
C MET A 616 18.37 30.49 -23.32
N ALA A 617 17.64 29.48 -22.85
CA ALA A 617 18.00 28.72 -21.66
C ALA A 617 19.39 28.06 -21.78
N ASP A 618 19.96 27.65 -20.64
CA ASP A 618 21.27 26.98 -20.57
C ASP A 618 21.34 25.75 -21.50
N VAL A 619 22.51 25.51 -22.11
CA VAL A 619 22.74 24.44 -23.12
C VAL A 619 22.33 23.05 -22.61
N GLU A 620 22.60 22.73 -21.34
CA GLU A 620 22.19 21.45 -20.74
C GLU A 620 20.67 21.29 -20.66
N SER A 621 19.96 22.37 -20.33
CA SER A 621 18.49 22.36 -20.28
C SER A 621 17.89 22.27 -21.68
N GLN A 622 18.53 22.84 -22.71
CA GLN A 622 18.08 22.76 -24.10
C GLN A 622 18.04 21.32 -24.63
N VAL A 623 19.06 20.51 -24.33
CA VAL A 623 19.09 19.09 -24.74
C VAL A 623 17.91 18.33 -24.14
N PHE A 624 17.62 18.58 -22.86
CA PHE A 624 16.46 18.01 -22.21
C PHE A 624 15.16 18.48 -22.86
N PHE A 625 14.97 19.78 -23.08
CA PHE A 625 13.78 20.34 -23.72
C PHE A 625 13.52 19.79 -25.12
N ALA A 626 14.57 19.62 -25.93
CA ALA A 626 14.45 19.03 -27.26
C ALA A 626 13.98 17.57 -27.24
N SER A 627 14.17 16.84 -26.14
CA SER A 627 13.71 15.46 -25.98
C SER A 627 12.23 15.33 -25.60
N GLN A 628 11.56 16.44 -25.27
CA GLN A 628 10.20 16.43 -24.70
C GLN A 628 9.15 16.70 -25.79
N PRO A 629 8.31 15.71 -26.16
CA PRO A 629 7.39 15.84 -27.30
C PRO A 629 6.19 16.75 -27.02
N ALA A 630 5.83 16.96 -25.75
CA ALA A 630 4.67 17.75 -25.32
C ALA A 630 5.06 19.17 -24.86
N LEU A 631 6.25 19.63 -25.23
CA LEU A 631 6.76 20.95 -24.89
C LEU A 631 6.34 21.97 -25.95
N CYS A 632 5.42 22.87 -25.60
CA CYS A 632 4.94 23.94 -26.48
C CYS A 632 4.47 23.40 -27.85
N ASP A 633 3.73 22.29 -27.83
CA ASP A 633 3.24 21.63 -29.04
C ASP A 633 2.38 22.59 -29.87
N LYS A 634 2.80 22.83 -31.12
CA LYS A 634 2.14 23.73 -32.06
C LYS A 634 0.79 23.18 -32.54
N ASN A 635 0.58 21.87 -32.44
CA ASN A 635 -0.68 21.21 -32.80
C ASN A 635 -1.69 21.23 -31.65
N ALA A 636 -1.29 21.62 -30.45
CA ALA A 636 -2.20 21.73 -29.33
C ALA A 636 -3.17 22.90 -29.56
N PRO A 637 -4.46 22.75 -29.22
CA PRO A 637 -5.43 23.82 -29.42
C PRO A 637 -5.04 25.04 -28.61
N PHE A 638 -5.20 26.23 -29.19
CA PHE A 638 -5.09 27.47 -28.46
C PHE A 638 -6.43 27.77 -27.78
N ILE A 639 -6.48 27.64 -26.46
CA ILE A 639 -7.57 28.20 -25.65
C ILE A 639 -7.26 29.68 -25.40
N PRO A 640 -8.10 30.61 -25.90
CA PRO A 640 -7.96 32.03 -25.57
C PRO A 640 -7.86 32.21 -24.06
N ASN A 641 -7.17 33.26 -23.60
CA ASN A 641 -7.16 33.62 -22.18
C ASN A 641 -8.59 33.51 -21.67
N ALA A 642 -8.84 32.50 -20.84
CA ALA A 642 -10.22 32.16 -20.54
C ALA A 642 -10.84 33.42 -19.94
N LEU A 643 -11.90 33.92 -20.55
CA LEU A 643 -12.81 34.77 -19.84
C LEU A 643 -13.69 33.83 -19.01
N PRO A 644 -14.17 34.25 -17.83
CA PRO A 644 -15.12 33.43 -17.11
C PRO A 644 -16.31 33.17 -18.04
N PRO A 645 -16.84 31.92 -18.13
CA PRO A 645 -18.05 31.67 -18.89
C PRO A 645 -19.13 32.69 -18.54
N LEU A 646 -19.71 33.31 -19.57
CA LEU A 646 -20.76 34.30 -19.41
C LEU A 646 -22.01 33.61 -18.86
N LYS A 647 -22.81 34.34 -18.07
CA LYS A 647 -24.09 33.84 -17.57
C LYS A 647 -24.97 33.30 -18.71
N ALA A 648 -24.99 33.99 -19.85
CA ALA A 648 -25.72 33.55 -21.04
C ALA A 648 -25.24 32.18 -21.58
N GLN A 649 -23.93 31.90 -21.57
CA GLN A 649 -23.39 30.61 -22.02
C GLN A 649 -23.77 29.45 -21.09
N ILE A 650 -23.97 29.73 -19.80
CA ILE A 650 -24.36 28.74 -18.79
C ILE A 650 -25.86 28.50 -18.83
N ASP A 651 -26.65 29.57 -18.89
CA ASP A 651 -28.11 29.52 -18.86
C ASP A 651 -28.68 28.72 -20.07
N VAL A 652 -28.06 28.85 -21.25
CA VAL A 652 -28.41 28.06 -22.44
C VAL A 652 -28.28 26.56 -22.20
N CYS A 653 -27.32 26.13 -21.37
CA CYS A 653 -27.11 24.73 -21.05
C CYS A 653 -28.09 24.20 -20.01
N GLY A 654 -28.66 25.05 -19.17
CA GLY A 654 -29.61 24.65 -18.12
C GLY A 654 -29.09 23.55 -17.19
N GLY A 655 -27.77 23.48 -16.98
CA GLY A 655 -27.11 22.46 -16.16
C GLY A 655 -27.09 21.04 -16.74
N VAL A 656 -27.36 20.87 -18.04
CA VAL A 656 -27.35 19.57 -18.73
C VAL A 656 -26.08 19.42 -19.55
N LEU A 657 -25.31 18.35 -19.30
CA LEU A 657 -24.12 18.00 -20.08
C LEU A 657 -24.47 17.49 -21.48
N TYR A 658 -23.58 17.71 -22.43
CA TYR A 658 -23.60 17.22 -23.81
C TYR A 658 -24.78 17.69 -24.69
N ARG A 659 -25.66 18.52 -24.15
CA ARG A 659 -26.68 19.24 -24.90
C ARG A 659 -26.06 20.09 -26.01
N GLN A 660 -26.73 20.13 -27.16
CA GLN A 660 -26.41 21.06 -28.24
C GLN A 660 -26.76 22.48 -27.84
N CYS A 661 -25.83 23.42 -28.02
CA CYS A 661 -26.05 24.83 -27.70
C CYS A 661 -25.59 25.72 -28.86
N ARG A 662 -26.07 26.97 -28.87
CA ARG A 662 -25.54 28.04 -29.72
C ARG A 662 -24.78 29.00 -28.84
N ASP A 663 -23.50 29.20 -29.13
CA ASP A 663 -22.61 29.95 -28.23
C ASP A 663 -22.85 31.47 -28.35
N PRO A 664 -23.45 32.13 -27.33
CA PRO A 664 -23.74 33.56 -27.37
C PRO A 664 -22.49 34.45 -27.27
N LEU A 665 -21.31 33.86 -27.06
CA LEU A 665 -20.05 34.60 -27.05
C LEU A 665 -19.71 35.20 -28.43
N PHE A 666 -20.20 34.60 -29.51
CA PHE A 666 -19.94 35.03 -30.87
C PHE A 666 -21.23 35.51 -31.54
N GLU A 667 -21.16 36.59 -32.30
CA GLU A 667 -22.32 37.11 -33.06
C GLU A 667 -22.90 36.09 -34.05
N SER A 668 -22.07 35.17 -34.55
CA SER A 668 -22.49 34.10 -35.46
C SER A 668 -23.22 32.94 -34.76
N GLU A 669 -23.27 32.94 -33.42
CA GLU A 669 -23.88 31.92 -32.58
C GLU A 669 -23.58 30.48 -33.05
N PRO A 670 -22.28 30.11 -33.15
CA PRO A 670 -21.87 28.82 -33.66
C PRO A 670 -22.42 27.70 -32.78
N VAL A 671 -22.66 26.55 -33.41
CA VAL A 671 -23.08 25.34 -32.70
C VAL A 671 -21.93 24.87 -31.82
N GLY A 672 -22.22 24.73 -30.52
CA GLY A 672 -21.31 24.22 -29.51
C GLY A 672 -21.95 23.08 -28.71
N ILE A 673 -21.24 22.67 -27.68
CA ILE A 673 -21.64 21.62 -26.74
C ILE A 673 -21.61 22.15 -25.31
N CYS A 674 -22.59 21.74 -24.51
CA CYS A 674 -22.61 22.02 -23.08
C CYS A 674 -21.67 21.09 -22.32
N VAL A 675 -20.54 21.59 -21.84
CA VAL A 675 -19.51 20.79 -21.14
C VAL A 675 -18.91 21.54 -19.96
N ASN A 676 -18.32 20.79 -19.03
CA ASN A 676 -17.57 21.28 -17.88
C ASN A 676 -16.06 21.15 -18.12
N LEU A 677 -15.49 21.98 -19.01
CA LEU A 677 -14.04 21.95 -19.25
C LEU A 677 -13.27 22.27 -17.97
N TYR A 678 -12.20 21.52 -17.71
CA TYR A 678 -11.35 21.66 -16.53
C TYR A 678 -12.12 21.63 -15.19
N PHE A 679 -13.22 20.87 -15.14
CA PHE A 679 -14.11 20.81 -13.99
C PHE A 679 -14.77 22.14 -13.60
N GLN A 680 -14.97 23.07 -14.54
CA GLN A 680 -15.74 24.29 -14.29
C GLN A 680 -17.26 24.08 -14.38
N VAL A 681 -18.03 25.16 -14.23
CA VAL A 681 -19.46 25.21 -14.51
C VAL A 681 -19.79 24.69 -15.92
N ILE A 682 -20.93 24.01 -16.04
CA ILE A 682 -21.43 23.57 -17.34
C ILE A 682 -21.78 24.80 -18.17
N ALA A 683 -21.05 25.02 -19.25
CA ALA A 683 -21.25 26.14 -20.15
C ALA A 683 -21.20 25.69 -21.60
N CYS A 684 -21.84 26.46 -22.47
CA CYS A 684 -21.76 26.26 -23.90
C CYS A 684 -20.33 26.54 -24.37
N ASN A 685 -19.74 25.60 -25.09
CA ASN A 685 -18.42 25.74 -25.67
C ASN A 685 -18.45 25.38 -27.16
N SER A 686 -18.08 26.35 -28.01
CA SER A 686 -17.92 26.13 -29.45
C SER A 686 -16.45 26.15 -29.92
N ILE A 687 -15.48 26.31 -29.01
CA ILE A 687 -14.05 26.45 -29.33
C ILE A 687 -13.35 25.09 -29.27
N ASP A 688 -13.64 24.29 -28.25
CA ASP A 688 -13.01 22.99 -28.03
C ASP A 688 -13.78 21.87 -28.75
N LEU A 689 -13.48 21.71 -30.03
CA LEU A 689 -14.03 20.64 -30.87
C LEU A 689 -13.66 19.24 -30.37
N SER A 690 -12.61 19.10 -29.55
CA SER A 690 -12.20 17.81 -29.00
C SER A 690 -13.21 17.24 -28.02
N ALA A 691 -14.00 18.11 -27.35
CA ALA A 691 -15.09 17.69 -26.48
C ALA A 691 -16.24 17.04 -27.24
N ILE A 692 -16.63 17.61 -28.40
CA ILE A 692 -17.66 17.04 -29.28
C ILE A 692 -17.21 15.69 -29.82
N TYR A 693 -16.01 15.65 -30.41
CA TYR A 693 -15.46 14.42 -30.96
C TYR A 693 -15.25 13.34 -29.88
N GLY A 694 -14.76 13.73 -28.70
CA GLY A 694 -14.64 12.83 -27.54
C GLY A 694 -15.95 12.19 -27.16
N ARG A 695 -17.02 12.98 -26.99
CA ARG A 695 -18.33 12.43 -26.63
C ARG A 695 -18.93 11.54 -27.74
N GLN A 696 -18.73 11.88 -29.01
CA GLN A 696 -19.12 11.01 -30.12
C GLN A 696 -18.41 9.65 -30.04
N GLN A 697 -17.12 9.63 -29.71
CA GLN A 697 -16.38 8.38 -29.55
C GLN A 697 -16.83 7.58 -28.31
N GLU A 698 -17.19 8.26 -27.22
CA GLU A 698 -17.78 7.61 -26.04
C GLU A 698 -19.08 6.90 -26.40
N ILE A 699 -20.00 7.59 -27.09
CA ILE A 699 -21.28 7.03 -27.56
C ILE A 699 -21.05 5.85 -28.51
N LEU A 700 -20.18 6.03 -29.51
CA LEU A 700 -19.88 5.01 -30.52
C LEU A 700 -19.37 3.69 -29.90
N HIS A 701 -18.59 3.77 -28.83
CA HIS A 701 -18.03 2.61 -28.14
C HIS A 701 -18.86 2.16 -26.93
N GLY A 702 -19.94 2.87 -26.58
CA GLY A 702 -20.76 2.60 -25.40
C GLY A 702 -19.99 2.75 -24.09
N LEU A 703 -19.11 3.74 -23.98
CA LEU A 703 -18.24 3.97 -22.82
C LEU A 703 -18.70 5.18 -21.98
N GLY A 704 -18.38 5.18 -20.68
CA GLY A 704 -18.73 6.27 -19.78
C GLY A 704 -20.21 6.35 -19.43
N LEU A 705 -20.73 7.57 -19.28
CA LEU A 705 -22.12 7.81 -18.91
C LEU A 705 -23.06 7.40 -20.06
N PRO A 706 -24.16 6.66 -19.78
CA PRO A 706 -25.19 6.37 -20.77
C PRO A 706 -25.65 7.66 -21.45
N CYS A 707 -25.77 7.65 -22.77
CA CYS A 707 -26.15 8.83 -23.52
C CYS A 707 -27.66 9.10 -23.40
N ASP A 708 -28.03 10.39 -23.37
CA ASP A 708 -29.42 10.82 -23.41
C ASP A 708 -29.89 10.88 -24.89
N PRO A 709 -30.86 10.05 -25.30
CA PRO A 709 -31.31 9.99 -26.69
C PRO A 709 -32.04 11.26 -27.15
N LYS A 710 -32.39 12.19 -26.25
CA LYS A 710 -32.97 13.48 -26.62
C LYS A 710 -31.90 14.55 -26.75
N GLU A 711 -31.05 14.68 -25.74
CA GLU A 711 -30.06 15.77 -25.66
C GLU A 711 -28.82 15.49 -26.50
N GLU A 712 -28.49 14.22 -26.73
CA GLU A 712 -27.27 13.75 -27.40
C GLU A 712 -27.56 13.08 -28.77
N ALA A 713 -28.80 13.17 -29.28
CA ALA A 713 -29.16 12.65 -30.60
C ALA A 713 -28.26 13.22 -31.72
N TRP A 714 -27.91 14.50 -31.61
CA TRP A 714 -27.02 15.21 -32.54
C TRP A 714 -25.57 14.71 -32.51
N LEU A 715 -25.18 13.95 -31.48
CA LEU A 715 -23.88 13.28 -31.34
C LEU A 715 -23.92 11.82 -31.81
N GLY A 716 -25.09 11.33 -32.24
CA GLY A 716 -25.28 9.94 -32.69
C GLY A 716 -25.79 8.98 -31.61
N CYS A 717 -26.31 9.48 -30.49
CA CYS A 717 -27.05 8.65 -29.53
C CYS A 717 -28.39 8.22 -30.14
N VAL A 718 -28.75 6.94 -29.99
CA VAL A 718 -29.98 6.34 -30.57
C VAL A 718 -30.84 5.72 -29.47
#